data_AF-A0A2S0KNH9-F1
#
_entry.id   AF-A0A2S0KNH9-F1
#
_cell.length_a   1.000
_cell.length_b   1.000
_cell.length_c   1.000
_cell.angle_alpha   90.00
_cell.angle_beta   90.00
_cell.angle_gamma   90.00
#
_symmetry.space_group_name_H-M   'P 1'
#
loop_
_entity.id
_entity.type
_entity.pdbx_description
1 polymer ?
#
loop_
_entity_poly.entity_id
_entity_poly.type
_entity_poly.pdbx_seq_one_letter_code
_entity_poly.pdbx_strand_id
1 'polypeptide(L)'
;MDSRSSHNNVYISNRGTKLGFRGELFIQAYFLLQALVLFIYGLQISDLSAKLFNPNFAFFQFSLYCLILSLLYLTETIVLNKRPELAKSKTELKNKEKYFSVLTFMFWALTIALKTNLWHLVAGLCLIAISYAYYNKAWGKAFNISFSILLVLLIQKLWQKDNSLPESFSGVAEYKYDIQIIKTYVLAVFLIVFTIFCIYVSYKYLANKQEKLDISKESSNKKLKVVTITLSVLALLIILTTQLYLWARLRSYSVSTYDMGIFTQMYHSIIRNGKPLSTVERDFQTSHFNIHVSPTLYLLVPLFKLFPYPETLQLSQIFVVYIALIPFLLLAKEYGLRSYKLVLAGAIFSLQPAFLLSNYYDFHENIFLAPCIMFLIYFIYKGNYIGIIISGLLLLGVKEDAVIYFVAIAIYLFIGYKDKKVTKLDYKKARLLAVFMIVVGVIVFTVNILYLRNFGTGDMSGRFSNLMPNEKYGLPGIILTLIFNPSFYLLTIFLPRKFIFLFLTLMFMGFLPLFIRRFSGLALLLPLLIINLSSNYAYQFELFFQYNYGSHLMLIILALIVVTDNLFDKKEDLSHEFSSHAEGKAKRISSVLISKNNLIDLGLIIAVTASVIINVYCLNNRSSTILKALIPSYRIEEYDKVLPKIPRDEIIWADPFFTTYLADTEFLYDLDHHKYKEGEQLPRYIVMPKIKINTLEDDIQLLIDEKYMLDDISGDYISVYKLME
;
A
#
# COMPACT_ATOMS: atom_id res chain seq x y z
N MET A 1 -53.21 69.77 19.01
CA MET A 1 -53.15 69.19 20.36
C MET A 1 -52.55 67.79 20.25
N ASP A 2 -51.27 67.72 20.59
CA ASP A 2 -50.57 66.69 21.38
C ASP A 2 -50.63 65.19 21.03
N SER A 3 -49.49 64.73 20.48
CA SER A 3 -48.48 63.85 21.11
C SER A 3 -48.90 62.49 21.71
N ARG A 4 -48.31 61.37 21.21
CA ARG A 4 -47.17 60.62 21.84
C ARG A 4 -47.00 59.18 21.34
N SER A 5 -45.85 58.95 20.72
CA SER A 5 -44.82 57.93 20.99
C SER A 5 -45.16 56.42 21.19
N SER A 6 -44.58 55.63 20.28
CA SER A 6 -43.76 54.41 20.50
C SER A 6 -44.36 53.23 21.27
N HIS A 7 -44.39 52.06 20.63
CA HIS A 7 -43.66 50.86 21.06
C HIS A 7 -43.59 49.86 19.89
N ASN A 8 -42.42 49.78 19.25
CA ASN A 8 -42.09 48.76 18.26
C ASN A 8 -41.89 47.42 18.99
N ASN A 9 -42.92 46.58 19.02
CA ASN A 9 -42.77 45.16 19.37
C ASN A 9 -42.18 44.40 18.18
N VAL A 10 -40.87 44.53 17.99
CA VAL A 10 -40.10 43.54 17.23
C VAL A 10 -39.98 42.32 18.11
N TYR A 11 -40.89 41.37 17.93
CA TYR A 11 -40.70 40.00 18.38
C TYR A 11 -39.42 39.47 17.73
N ILE A 12 -38.30 39.51 18.46
CA ILE A 12 -37.10 38.75 18.17
C ILE A 12 -37.51 37.29 18.35
N SER A 13 -38.02 36.68 17.28
CA SER A 13 -38.28 35.26 17.26
C SER A 13 -36.96 34.55 17.49
N ASN A 14 -36.92 33.81 18.59
CA ASN A 14 -35.86 32.94 19.06
C ASN A 14 -35.64 31.80 18.04
N ARG A 15 -35.16 32.11 16.82
CA ARG A 15 -34.60 31.11 15.91
C ARG A 15 -33.26 30.72 16.49
N GLY A 16 -33.33 29.82 17.48
CA GLY A 16 -32.21 29.04 17.95
C GLY A 16 -31.48 28.52 16.72
N THR A 17 -30.28 29.05 16.51
CA THR A 17 -29.23 28.39 15.76
C THR A 17 -29.08 27.03 16.44
N LYS A 18 -29.75 25.99 15.92
CA LYS A 18 -29.39 24.61 16.22
C LYS A 18 -27.89 24.54 15.87
N LEU A 19 -27.03 24.63 16.89
CA LEU A 19 -25.62 24.30 16.82
C LEU A 19 -25.59 22.81 16.47
N GLY A 20 -25.76 22.51 15.19
CA GLY A 20 -25.64 21.16 14.68
C GLY A 20 -24.25 20.68 15.05
N PHE A 21 -24.19 19.47 15.61
CA PHE A 21 -22.98 18.73 15.95
C PHE A 21 -21.84 19.02 14.96
N ARG A 22 -20.74 19.65 15.41
CA ARG A 22 -19.61 20.04 14.56
C ARG A 22 -18.43 19.12 14.79
N GLY A 23 -18.17 18.23 13.83
CA GLY A 23 -17.12 17.20 13.93
C GLY A 23 -15.71 17.76 14.12
N GLU A 24 -15.43 19.00 13.69
CA GLU A 24 -14.09 19.59 13.83
C GLU A 24 -13.67 19.83 15.28
N LEU A 25 -14.60 20.20 16.17
CA LEU A 25 -14.31 20.39 17.60
C LEU A 25 -13.86 19.08 18.27
N PHE A 26 -14.46 17.95 17.88
CA PHE A 26 -14.09 16.63 18.38
C PHE A 26 -12.67 16.24 17.95
N ILE A 27 -12.30 16.56 16.71
CA ILE A 27 -10.95 16.33 16.17
C ILE A 27 -9.93 17.23 16.87
N GLN A 28 -10.24 18.51 17.06
CA GLN A 28 -9.39 19.46 17.79
C GLN A 28 -9.14 19.01 19.23
N ALA A 29 -10.21 18.65 19.95
CA ALA A 29 -10.12 18.13 21.32
C ALA A 29 -9.25 16.86 21.37
N TYR A 30 -9.35 16.01 20.36
CA TYR A 30 -8.57 14.78 20.28
C TYR A 30 -7.08 15.08 20.09
N PHE A 31 -6.70 15.96 19.15
CA PHE A 31 -5.28 16.31 18.98
C PHE A 31 -4.67 16.99 20.21
N LEU A 32 -5.44 17.86 20.88
CA LEU A 32 -4.99 18.48 22.13
C LEU A 32 -4.84 17.46 23.26
N LEU A 33 -5.78 16.53 23.41
CA LEU A 33 -5.66 15.40 24.34
C LEU A 33 -4.39 14.61 24.06
N GLN A 34 -4.13 14.25 22.80
CA GLN A 34 -2.97 13.44 22.44
C GLN A 34 -1.65 14.17 22.70
N ALA A 35 -1.59 15.49 22.47
CA ALA A 35 -0.42 16.29 22.84
C ALA A 35 -0.18 16.31 24.37
N LEU A 36 -1.25 16.43 25.17
CA LEU A 36 -1.16 16.39 26.63
C LEU A 36 -0.74 15.01 27.16
N VAL A 37 -1.32 13.94 26.61
CA VAL A 37 -0.94 12.56 26.96
C VAL A 37 0.53 12.33 26.66
N LEU A 38 1.04 12.77 25.49
CA LEU A 38 2.46 12.70 25.15
C LEU A 38 3.36 13.47 26.11
N PHE A 39 2.91 14.65 26.55
CA PHE A 39 3.69 15.45 27.49
C PHE A 39 3.87 14.73 28.83
N ILE A 40 2.83 14.05 29.32
CA ILE A 40 2.80 13.36 30.60
C ILE A 40 3.46 11.98 30.53
N TYR A 41 3.22 11.21 29.45
CA TYR A 41 3.53 9.77 29.40
C TYR A 41 4.53 9.34 28.33
N GLY A 42 4.95 10.20 27.40
CA GLY A 42 5.94 9.84 26.37
C GLY A 42 5.36 9.08 25.16
N LEU A 43 6.24 8.45 24.37
CA LEU A 43 5.94 7.90 23.02
C LEU A 43 5.83 6.36 22.95
N GLN A 44 6.20 5.62 23.99
CA GLN A 44 6.34 4.15 23.90
C GLN A 44 5.04 3.39 24.20
N ILE A 45 4.89 2.20 23.61
CA ILE A 45 3.77 1.29 23.92
C ILE A 45 3.86 0.80 25.35
N SER A 46 5.05 0.46 25.88
CA SER A 46 5.22 -0.05 27.25
C SER A 46 4.67 0.93 28.30
N ASP A 47 4.98 2.21 28.15
CA ASP A 47 4.53 3.29 29.03
C ASP A 47 3.00 3.45 29.06
N LEU A 48 2.36 3.21 27.91
CA LEU A 48 0.92 3.40 27.73
C LEU A 48 0.13 2.10 27.83
N SER A 49 0.68 0.92 27.54
CA SER A 49 -0.02 -0.38 27.44
C SER A 49 -0.50 -0.86 28.79
N ALA A 50 0.35 -0.87 29.81
CA ALA A 50 -0.05 -1.20 31.18
C ALA A 50 -1.18 -0.29 31.70
N LYS A 51 -1.28 0.93 31.16
CA LYS A 51 -2.29 1.92 31.53
C LYS A 51 -3.51 1.93 30.61
N LEU A 52 -3.38 1.68 29.30
CA LEU A 52 -4.47 1.68 28.32
C LEU A 52 -5.58 0.74 28.73
N PHE A 53 -5.20 -0.40 29.30
CA PHE A 53 -6.11 -1.44 29.78
C PHE A 53 -6.44 -1.31 31.27
N ASN A 54 -6.00 -0.23 31.92
CA ASN A 54 -6.45 0.17 33.24
C ASN A 54 -7.71 1.05 33.08
N PRO A 55 -8.88 0.62 33.59
CA PRO A 55 -10.13 1.38 33.49
C PRO A 55 -10.00 2.83 34.00
N ASN A 56 -9.16 3.07 35.02
CA ASN A 56 -8.96 4.40 35.59
C ASN A 56 -8.23 5.34 34.62
N PHE A 57 -7.30 4.82 33.82
CA PHE A 57 -6.56 5.62 32.84
C PHE A 57 -7.41 5.90 31.60
N ALA A 58 -8.18 4.92 31.13
CA ALA A 58 -9.16 5.14 30.07
C ALA A 58 -10.21 6.18 30.50
N PHE A 59 -10.72 6.08 31.74
CA PHE A 59 -11.61 7.06 32.33
C PHE A 59 -10.96 8.44 32.47
N PHE A 60 -9.68 8.51 32.86
CA PHE A 60 -8.91 9.76 32.91
C PHE A 60 -8.81 10.41 31.53
N GLN A 61 -8.41 9.66 30.50
CA GLN A 61 -8.31 10.19 29.12
C GLN A 61 -9.69 10.66 28.61
N PHE A 62 -10.75 9.91 28.89
CA PHE A 62 -12.11 10.29 28.53
C PHE A 62 -12.58 11.56 29.26
N SER A 63 -12.29 11.67 30.56
CA SER A 63 -12.61 12.85 31.37
C SER A 63 -11.86 14.08 30.87
N LEU A 64 -10.57 13.95 30.57
CA LEU A 64 -9.74 15.01 30.02
C LEU A 64 -10.23 15.42 28.62
N TYR A 65 -10.62 14.46 27.78
CA TYR A 65 -11.24 14.73 26.48
C TYR A 65 -12.52 15.58 26.63
N CYS A 66 -13.41 15.18 27.54
CA CYS A 66 -14.65 15.90 27.80
C CYS A 66 -14.39 17.31 28.33
N LEU A 67 -13.38 17.49 29.19
CA LEU A 67 -12.97 18.81 29.69
C LEU A 67 -12.46 19.70 28.54
N ILE A 68 -11.55 19.22 27.71
CA ILE A 68 -11.02 19.97 26.56
C ILE A 68 -12.14 20.35 25.60
N LEU A 69 -13.02 19.39 25.27
CA LEU A 69 -14.16 19.63 24.39
C LEU A 69 -15.10 20.70 24.96
N SER A 70 -15.38 20.65 26.26
CA SER A 70 -16.21 21.64 26.95
C SER A 70 -15.58 23.04 26.92
N LEU A 71 -14.26 23.13 27.13
CA LEU A 71 -13.52 24.40 27.03
C LEU A 71 -13.52 24.96 25.61
N LEU A 72 -13.37 24.13 24.58
CA LEU A 72 -13.48 24.55 23.19
C LEU A 72 -14.88 25.09 22.87
N TYR A 73 -15.92 24.39 23.32
CA TYR A 73 -17.31 24.82 23.12
C TYR A 73 -17.63 26.13 23.84
N LEU A 74 -17.14 26.28 25.08
CA LEU A 74 -17.26 27.52 25.84
C LEU A 74 -16.53 28.68 25.14
N THR A 75 -15.31 28.44 24.66
CA THR A 75 -14.52 29.45 23.93
C THR A 75 -15.23 29.88 22.66
N GLU A 76 -15.74 28.91 21.88
CA GLU A 76 -16.51 29.20 20.67
C GLU A 76 -17.77 30.03 21.00
N THR A 77 -18.50 29.65 22.05
CA THR A 77 -19.71 30.37 22.50
C THR A 77 -19.39 31.81 22.88
N ILE A 78 -18.32 32.05 23.64
CA ILE A 78 -17.86 33.39 24.02
C ILE A 78 -17.49 34.21 22.77
N VAL A 79 -16.78 33.60 21.81
CA VAL A 79 -16.38 34.28 20.56
C VAL A 79 -17.60 34.64 19.73
N LEU A 80 -18.56 33.73 19.57
CA LEU A 80 -19.78 33.97 18.80
C LEU A 80 -20.68 35.02 19.47
N ASN A 81 -20.71 35.10 20.80
CA ASN A 81 -21.41 36.15 21.53
C ASN A 81 -20.76 37.54 21.33
N LYS A 82 -19.42 37.60 21.30
CA LYS A 82 -18.68 38.85 21.05
C LYS A 82 -18.69 39.27 19.57
N ARG A 83 -18.87 38.31 18.66
CA ARG A 83 -18.81 38.49 17.20
C ARG A 83 -19.98 37.79 16.50
N PRO A 84 -21.22 38.27 16.70
CA PRO A 84 -22.42 37.64 16.15
C PRO A 84 -22.44 37.61 14.61
N GLU A 85 -21.67 38.46 13.94
CA GLU A 85 -21.45 38.44 12.50
C GLU A 85 -20.82 37.13 12.00
N LEU A 86 -19.98 36.47 12.81
CA LEU A 86 -19.38 35.17 12.46
C LEU A 86 -20.42 34.05 12.45
N ALA A 87 -21.44 34.15 13.30
CA ALA A 87 -22.55 33.20 13.33
C ALA A 87 -23.44 33.33 12.07
N LYS A 88 -23.48 34.51 11.45
CA LYS A 88 -24.27 34.76 10.22
C LYS A 88 -23.65 34.09 8.99
N SER A 89 -22.32 33.91 8.97
CA SER A 89 -21.61 33.23 7.88
C SER A 89 -21.19 31.81 8.26
N LYS A 90 -22.13 30.85 8.12
CA LYS A 90 -21.89 29.42 8.40
C LYS A 90 -20.67 28.86 7.67
N THR A 91 -20.37 29.36 6.47
CA THR A 91 -19.22 28.96 5.66
C THR A 91 -17.90 29.48 6.22
N GLU A 92 -17.87 30.75 6.65
CA GLU A 92 -16.65 31.35 7.21
C GLU A 92 -16.28 30.70 8.55
N LEU A 93 -17.27 30.47 9.41
CA LEU A 93 -17.07 29.80 10.68
C LEU A 93 -16.52 28.37 10.49
N LYS A 94 -17.09 27.61 9.56
CA LYS A 94 -16.60 26.27 9.18
C LYS A 94 -15.16 26.29 8.65
N ASN A 95 -14.79 27.29 7.86
CA ASN A 95 -13.42 27.43 7.36
C ASN A 95 -12.43 27.75 8.50
N LYS A 96 -12.83 28.57 9.47
CA LYS A 96 -12.04 28.88 10.67
C LYS A 96 -11.85 27.64 11.55
N GLU A 97 -12.88 26.83 11.75
CA GLU A 97 -12.79 25.56 12.49
C GLU A 97 -11.81 24.58 11.84
N LYS A 98 -11.89 24.43 10.52
CA LYS A 98 -10.94 23.61 9.75
C LYS A 98 -9.51 24.11 9.88
N TYR A 99 -9.31 25.43 9.80
CA TYR A 99 -8.00 26.04 9.98
C TYR A 99 -7.45 25.75 11.38
N PHE A 100 -8.26 25.91 12.41
CA PHE A 100 -7.87 25.63 13.79
C PHE A 100 -7.61 24.14 14.04
N SER A 101 -8.39 23.25 13.42
CA SER A 101 -8.15 21.80 13.41
C SER A 101 -6.74 21.45 12.90
N VAL A 102 -6.31 22.09 11.81
CA VAL A 102 -4.93 21.96 11.30
C VAL A 102 -3.89 22.49 12.29
N LEU A 103 -4.15 23.59 12.97
CA LEU A 103 -3.23 24.11 14.00
C LEU A 103 -3.12 23.18 15.23
N THR A 104 -4.23 22.58 15.68
CA THR A 104 -4.20 21.59 16.77
C THR A 104 -3.42 20.33 16.38
N PHE A 105 -3.53 19.89 15.12
CA PHE A 105 -2.67 18.85 14.57
C PHE A 105 -1.20 19.26 14.58
N MET A 106 -0.87 20.49 14.12
CA MET A 106 0.51 20.99 14.12
C MET A 106 1.09 21.07 15.54
N PHE A 107 0.30 21.43 16.53
CA PHE A 107 0.72 21.43 17.93
C PHE A 107 1.06 20.01 18.41
N TRP A 108 0.23 19.02 18.09
CA TRP A 108 0.50 17.62 18.39
C TRP A 108 1.75 17.10 17.65
N ALA A 109 1.89 17.40 16.36
CA ALA A 109 3.05 17.03 15.55
C ALA A 109 4.37 17.64 16.09
N LEU A 110 4.36 18.91 16.48
CA LEU A 110 5.50 19.56 17.12
C LEU A 110 5.86 18.91 18.46
N THR A 111 4.85 18.53 19.25
CA THR A 111 5.05 17.80 20.52
C THR A 111 5.76 16.47 20.28
N ILE A 112 5.34 15.70 19.26
CA ILE A 112 6.03 14.46 18.85
C ILE A 112 7.47 14.76 18.43
N ALA A 113 7.68 15.75 17.55
CA ALA A 113 8.99 16.09 17.00
C ALA A 113 10.01 16.53 18.07
N LEU A 114 9.54 17.18 19.14
CA LEU A 114 10.37 17.56 20.29
C LEU A 114 10.72 16.36 21.20
N LYS A 115 9.86 15.33 21.24
CA LYS A 115 10.01 14.15 22.11
C LYS A 115 10.77 12.98 21.47
N THR A 116 11.11 13.06 20.19
CA THR A 116 11.77 11.97 19.44
C THR A 116 13.08 12.42 18.80
N ASN A 117 14.03 11.49 18.60
CA ASN A 117 15.21 11.72 17.76
C ASN A 117 15.04 11.18 16.32
N LEU A 118 13.89 10.59 16.02
CA LEU A 118 13.65 9.85 14.79
C LEU A 118 13.24 10.79 13.64
N TRP A 119 14.18 11.08 12.72
CA TRP A 119 13.93 11.97 11.58
C TRP A 119 12.81 11.48 10.66
N HIS A 120 12.66 10.17 10.48
CA HIS A 120 11.65 9.56 9.61
C HIS A 120 10.22 9.75 10.13
N LEU A 121 10.03 9.74 11.45
CA LEU A 121 8.76 10.08 12.09
C LEU A 121 8.41 11.57 11.84
N VAL A 122 9.38 12.47 12.02
CA VAL A 122 9.19 13.91 11.76
C VAL A 122 8.92 14.17 10.27
N ALA A 123 9.62 13.49 9.36
CA ALA A 123 9.38 13.58 7.92
C ALA A 123 7.97 13.08 7.55
N GLY A 124 7.51 11.99 8.15
CA GLY A 124 6.14 11.50 8.02
C GLY A 124 5.09 12.52 8.49
N LEU A 125 5.33 13.18 9.62
CA LEU A 125 4.49 14.27 10.13
C LEU A 125 4.43 15.45 9.15
N CYS A 126 5.53 15.80 8.48
CA CYS A 126 5.53 16.82 7.44
C CYS A 126 4.61 16.45 6.26
N LEU A 127 4.62 15.18 5.82
CA LEU A 127 3.74 14.71 4.74
C LEU A 127 2.26 14.80 5.15
N ILE A 128 1.92 14.38 6.37
CA ILE A 128 0.56 14.50 6.91
C ILE A 128 0.16 15.96 7.03
N ALA A 129 1.03 16.84 7.54
CA ALA A 129 0.76 18.26 7.69
C ALA A 129 0.40 18.93 6.35
N ILE A 130 1.17 18.66 5.29
CA ILE A 130 0.91 19.17 3.94
C ILE A 130 -0.43 18.65 3.42
N SER A 131 -0.67 17.34 3.52
CA SER A 131 -1.91 16.72 3.05
C SER A 131 -3.13 17.27 3.81
N TYR A 132 -3.03 17.41 5.13
CA TYR A 132 -4.11 17.88 6.00
C TYR A 132 -4.43 19.37 5.77
N ALA A 133 -3.40 20.20 5.60
CA ALA A 133 -3.55 21.60 5.23
C ALA A 133 -4.17 21.76 3.83
N TYR A 134 -3.75 20.94 2.87
CA TYR A 134 -4.33 20.93 1.52
C TYR A 134 -5.81 20.55 1.54
N TYR A 135 -6.16 19.44 2.20
CA TYR A 135 -7.53 18.95 2.31
C TYR A 135 -8.46 19.99 2.96
N ASN A 136 -8.00 20.66 4.02
CA ASN A 136 -8.77 21.67 4.73
C ASN A 136 -8.68 23.08 4.15
N LYS A 137 -7.91 23.30 3.08
CA LYS A 137 -7.59 24.62 2.51
C LYS A 137 -7.05 25.59 3.58
N ALA A 138 -6.24 25.07 4.50
CA ALA A 138 -5.80 25.75 5.70
C ALA A 138 -4.40 26.36 5.56
N TRP A 139 -4.13 27.04 4.44
CA TRP A 139 -2.87 27.73 4.22
C TRP A 139 -2.93 29.13 4.83
N GLY A 140 -2.04 29.43 5.78
CA GLY A 140 -2.00 30.74 6.43
C GLY A 140 -0.75 30.94 7.27
N LYS A 141 -0.56 32.16 7.78
CA LYS A 141 0.68 32.56 8.48
C LYS A 141 1.01 31.66 9.67
N ALA A 142 0.04 31.29 10.49
CA ALA A 142 0.26 30.43 11.66
C ALA A 142 0.70 29.01 11.24
N PHE A 143 0.02 28.42 10.25
CA PHE A 143 0.44 27.15 9.65
C PHE A 143 1.88 27.23 9.14
N ASN A 144 2.20 28.24 8.31
CA ASN A 144 3.55 28.41 7.74
C ASN A 144 4.63 28.52 8.82
N ILE A 145 4.39 29.30 9.89
CA ILE A 145 5.33 29.41 11.01
C ILE A 145 5.52 28.05 11.68
N SER A 146 4.43 27.38 12.07
CA SER A 146 4.49 26.07 12.74
C SER A 146 5.15 25.00 11.88
N PHE A 147 4.91 25.01 10.56
CA PHE A 147 5.50 24.09 9.61
C PHE A 147 6.99 24.36 9.40
N SER A 148 7.41 25.63 9.34
CA SER A 148 8.84 25.99 9.32
C SER A 148 9.57 25.50 10.57
N ILE A 149 8.97 25.61 11.75
CA ILE A 149 9.54 25.04 12.99
C ILE A 149 9.68 23.53 12.85
N LEU A 150 8.64 22.84 12.36
CA LEU A 150 8.69 21.40 12.12
C LEU A 150 9.80 20.99 11.14
N LEU A 151 10.04 21.77 10.08
CA LEU A 151 11.14 21.57 9.14
C LEU A 151 12.52 21.79 9.77
N VAL A 152 12.67 22.81 10.62
CA VAL A 152 13.92 23.05 11.35
C VAL A 152 14.23 21.86 12.27
N LEU A 153 13.22 21.36 12.99
CA LEU A 153 13.37 20.15 13.81
C LEU A 153 13.75 18.94 12.94
N LEU A 154 13.12 18.74 11.78
CA LEU A 154 13.49 17.67 10.85
C LEU A 154 14.98 17.76 10.44
N ILE A 155 15.46 18.93 10.04
CA ILE A 155 16.86 19.16 9.66
C ILE A 155 17.79 18.84 10.83
N GLN A 156 17.44 19.30 12.04
CA GLN A 156 18.20 18.99 13.25
C GLN A 156 18.30 17.48 13.48
N LYS A 157 17.21 16.72 13.32
CA LYS A 157 17.19 15.26 13.51
C LYS A 157 17.98 14.51 12.44
N LEU A 158 17.99 14.99 11.20
CA LEU A 158 18.78 14.39 10.12
C LEU A 158 20.30 14.40 10.41
N TRP A 159 20.77 15.38 11.18
CA TRP A 159 22.17 15.51 11.58
C TRP A 159 22.56 14.72 12.84
N GLN A 160 21.59 14.11 13.54
CA GLN A 160 21.86 13.32 14.75
C GLN A 160 22.35 11.91 14.40
N LYS A 161 23.37 11.45 15.14
CA LYS A 161 23.94 10.10 14.98
C LYS A 161 23.09 9.01 15.63
N ASP A 162 22.45 9.31 16.76
CA ASP A 162 21.58 8.38 17.47
C ASP A 162 20.19 8.32 16.82
N ASN A 163 19.90 7.18 16.19
CA ASN A 163 18.59 6.83 15.64
C ASN A 163 18.13 5.47 16.19
N SER A 164 18.52 5.15 17.42
CA SER A 164 18.09 3.90 18.06
C SER A 164 16.57 3.81 18.10
N LEU A 165 16.05 2.66 17.67
CA LEU A 165 14.62 2.38 17.75
C LEU A 165 14.28 1.97 19.19
N PRO A 166 13.06 2.26 19.68
CA PRO A 166 12.59 1.71 20.94
C PRO A 166 12.69 0.19 20.96
N GLU A 167 12.94 -0.39 22.13
CA GLU A 167 13.11 -1.84 22.33
C GLU A 167 11.92 -2.65 21.80
N SER A 168 10.70 -2.09 21.84
CA SER A 168 9.49 -2.69 21.26
C SER A 168 9.55 -2.95 19.75
N PHE A 169 10.58 -2.46 19.07
CA PHE A 169 10.83 -2.65 17.64
C PHE A 169 12.18 -3.30 17.33
N SER A 170 12.87 -3.88 18.33
CA SER A 170 14.16 -4.55 18.16
C SER A 170 14.12 -5.65 17.10
N GLY A 171 13.05 -6.48 17.06
CA GLY A 171 12.85 -7.52 16.04
C GLY A 171 12.56 -7.02 14.62
N VAL A 172 12.14 -5.76 14.45
CA VAL A 172 12.00 -5.13 13.11
C VAL A 172 13.35 -4.55 12.65
N ALA A 173 14.29 -4.33 13.57
CA ALA A 173 15.60 -3.76 13.33
C ALA A 173 16.67 -4.79 12.91
N GLU A 174 16.39 -6.10 13.00
CA GLU A 174 17.39 -7.17 12.77
C GLU A 174 17.89 -7.27 11.33
N TYR A 175 17.14 -6.79 10.33
CA TYR A 175 17.68 -6.61 8.99
C TYR A 175 18.52 -5.33 8.94
N LYS A 176 19.81 -5.45 9.32
CA LYS A 176 20.88 -4.46 9.12
C LYS A 176 21.09 -4.17 7.63
N TYR A 177 20.16 -3.47 7.00
CA TYR A 177 20.48 -2.71 5.80
C TYR A 177 21.30 -1.50 6.25
N ASP A 178 22.39 -1.23 5.53
CA ASP A 178 23.23 -0.07 5.81
C ASP A 178 22.39 1.20 5.66
N ILE A 179 22.02 1.80 6.79
CA ILE A 179 21.24 3.04 6.87
C ILE A 179 21.88 4.12 5.99
N GLN A 180 23.19 4.04 5.77
CA GLN A 180 23.95 4.92 4.89
C GLN A 180 23.56 4.76 3.41
N ILE A 181 23.38 3.52 2.94
CA ILE A 181 22.96 3.22 1.56
C ILE A 181 21.56 3.78 1.31
N ILE A 182 20.65 3.56 2.25
CA ILE A 182 19.29 4.12 2.22
C ILE A 182 19.31 5.65 2.17
N LYS A 183 20.09 6.29 3.03
CA LYS A 183 20.23 7.76 3.05
C LYS A 183 20.74 8.25 1.70
N THR A 184 21.69 7.56 1.09
CA THR A 184 22.23 7.89 -0.23
C THR A 184 21.16 7.74 -1.33
N TYR A 185 20.36 6.67 -1.32
CA TYR A 185 19.27 6.50 -2.30
C TYR A 185 18.18 7.55 -2.14
N VAL A 186 17.74 7.82 -0.90
CA VAL A 186 16.73 8.85 -0.62
C VAL A 186 17.26 10.23 -1.02
N LEU A 187 18.53 10.53 -0.74
CA LEU A 187 19.15 11.79 -1.12
C LEU A 187 19.31 11.91 -2.64
N ALA A 188 19.76 10.87 -3.32
CA ALA A 188 19.89 10.85 -4.78
C ALA A 188 18.53 11.05 -5.45
N VAL A 189 17.52 10.33 -4.98
CA VAL A 189 16.13 10.47 -5.43
C VAL A 189 15.60 11.87 -5.15
N PHE A 190 15.82 12.41 -3.95
CA PHE A 190 15.44 13.77 -3.58
C PHE A 190 16.12 14.80 -4.49
N LEU A 191 17.42 14.65 -4.78
CA LEU A 191 18.17 15.52 -5.69
C LEU A 191 17.64 15.43 -7.13
N ILE A 192 17.25 14.24 -7.61
CA ILE A 192 16.61 14.06 -8.92
C ILE A 192 15.27 14.79 -8.95
N VAL A 193 14.41 14.56 -7.95
CA VAL A 193 13.10 15.22 -7.85
C VAL A 193 13.27 16.74 -7.73
N PHE A 194 14.22 17.21 -6.94
CA PHE A 194 14.54 18.63 -6.78
C PHE A 194 15.09 19.23 -8.08
N THR A 195 15.89 18.49 -8.83
CA THR A 195 16.40 18.93 -10.14
C THR A 195 15.27 19.03 -11.16
N ILE A 196 14.38 18.03 -11.22
CA ILE A 196 13.16 18.06 -12.03
C ILE A 196 12.30 19.27 -11.66
N PHE A 197 12.14 19.51 -10.36
CA PHE A 197 11.43 20.67 -9.84
C PHE A 197 12.08 21.98 -10.32
N CYS A 198 13.39 22.14 -10.14
CA CYS A 198 14.13 23.32 -10.59
C CYS A 198 14.01 23.54 -12.11
N ILE A 199 14.11 22.48 -12.92
CA ILE A 199 13.91 22.54 -14.38
C ILE A 199 12.48 22.98 -14.70
N TYR A 200 11.48 22.40 -14.04
CA TYR A 200 10.07 22.74 -14.23
C TYR A 200 9.78 24.20 -13.87
N VAL A 201 10.32 24.68 -12.74
CA VAL A 201 10.21 26.08 -12.31
C VAL A 201 10.86 27.02 -13.32
N SER A 202 12.06 26.67 -13.77
CA SER A 202 12.82 27.46 -14.75
C SER A 202 12.06 27.54 -16.09
N TYR A 203 11.52 26.41 -16.56
CA TYR A 203 10.68 26.35 -17.76
C TYR A 203 9.44 27.23 -17.64
N LYS A 204 8.67 27.13 -16.54
CA LYS A 204 7.46 27.95 -16.34
C LYS A 204 7.80 29.43 -16.20
N TYR A 205 8.90 29.78 -15.53
CA TYR A 205 9.36 31.16 -15.41
C TYR A 205 9.75 31.75 -16.78
N LEU A 206 10.48 31.00 -17.60
CA LEU A 206 10.85 31.41 -18.97
C LEU A 206 9.64 31.50 -19.90
N ALA A 207 8.73 30.51 -19.84
CA ALA A 207 7.50 30.50 -20.63
C ALA A 207 6.56 31.66 -20.27
N ASN A 208 6.53 32.09 -19.01
CA ASN A 208 5.74 33.24 -18.57
C ASN A 208 6.42 34.59 -18.88
N LYS A 209 7.73 34.59 -19.17
CA LYS A 209 8.49 35.75 -19.64
C LYS A 209 8.35 35.95 -21.16
N GLN A 210 8.09 34.87 -21.89
CA GLN A 210 7.64 34.90 -23.28
C GLN A 210 6.11 35.07 -23.30
N GLU A 211 5.62 36.29 -23.09
CA GLU A 211 4.24 36.62 -23.45
C GLU A 211 4.04 36.29 -24.94
N LYS A 212 3.13 35.34 -25.23
CA LYS A 212 2.72 34.90 -26.58
C LYS A 212 3.83 34.31 -27.46
N LEU A 213 4.26 33.08 -27.16
CA LEU A 213 4.43 32.12 -28.24
C LEU A 213 3.12 31.33 -28.33
N ASP A 214 2.33 31.61 -29.37
CA ASP A 214 1.15 30.84 -29.77
C ASP A 214 1.62 29.41 -30.10
N ILE A 215 1.81 28.57 -29.07
CA ILE A 215 1.90 27.13 -29.28
C ILE A 215 0.50 26.72 -29.72
N SER A 216 0.30 26.62 -31.04
CA SER A 216 -0.95 26.15 -31.60
C SER A 216 -1.39 24.87 -30.87
N LYS A 217 -2.69 24.74 -30.58
CA LYS A 217 -3.25 23.52 -29.95
C LYS A 217 -2.82 22.25 -30.69
N GLU A 218 -2.58 22.37 -31.99
CA GLU A 218 -2.06 21.31 -32.86
C GLU A 218 -0.62 20.88 -32.51
N SER A 219 0.30 21.82 -32.28
CA SER A 219 1.69 21.54 -31.85
C SER A 219 1.73 20.88 -30.46
N SER A 220 0.91 21.36 -29.53
CA SER A 220 0.76 20.74 -28.19
C SER A 220 0.22 19.31 -28.28
N ASN A 221 -0.80 19.07 -29.11
CA ASN A 221 -1.35 17.73 -29.35
C ASN A 221 -0.34 16.79 -30.00
N LYS A 222 0.51 17.27 -30.94
CA LYS A 222 1.56 16.46 -31.56
C LYS A 222 2.60 16.01 -30.54
N LYS A 223 3.09 16.91 -29.68
CA LYS A 223 4.03 16.58 -28.59
C LYS A 223 3.46 15.54 -27.64
N LEU A 224 2.20 15.71 -27.24
CA LEU A 224 1.55 14.81 -26.30
C LEU A 224 1.26 13.42 -26.90
N LYS A 225 0.97 13.34 -28.21
CA LYS A 225 0.93 12.07 -28.95
C LYS A 225 2.28 11.35 -28.93
N VAL A 226 3.38 12.06 -29.22
CA VAL A 226 4.73 11.47 -29.20
C VAL A 226 5.05 10.93 -27.80
N VAL A 227 4.85 11.72 -26.75
CA VAL A 227 5.05 11.28 -25.35
C VAL A 227 4.22 10.03 -25.04
N THR A 228 2.96 10.01 -25.48
CA THR A 228 2.06 8.86 -25.27
C THR A 228 2.59 7.60 -25.96
N ILE A 229 3.03 7.70 -27.21
CA ILE A 229 3.60 6.58 -27.96
C ILE A 229 4.88 6.10 -27.28
N THR A 230 5.81 6.99 -26.96
CA THR A 230 7.08 6.67 -26.32
C THR A 230 6.86 5.93 -24.99
N LEU A 231 5.97 6.45 -24.13
CA LEU A 231 5.68 5.80 -22.85
C LEU A 231 4.97 4.45 -23.01
N SER A 232 4.11 4.30 -24.03
CA SER A 232 3.44 3.02 -24.29
C SER A 232 4.42 1.96 -24.79
N VAL A 233 5.33 2.33 -25.70
CA VAL A 233 6.40 1.44 -26.18
C VAL A 233 7.33 1.07 -25.03
N LEU A 234 7.72 2.03 -24.20
CA LEU A 234 8.57 1.79 -23.05
C LEU A 234 7.91 0.87 -22.02
N ALA A 235 6.61 1.07 -21.73
CA ALA A 235 5.85 0.19 -20.84
C ALA A 235 5.84 -1.25 -21.37
N LEU A 236 5.57 -1.42 -22.67
CA LEU A 236 5.58 -2.74 -23.30
C LEU A 236 6.96 -3.41 -23.22
N LEU A 237 8.03 -2.69 -23.54
CA LEU A 237 9.40 -3.22 -23.46
C LEU A 237 9.78 -3.63 -22.03
N ILE A 238 9.39 -2.84 -21.03
CA ILE A 238 9.62 -3.18 -19.62
C ILE A 238 8.83 -4.43 -19.22
N ILE A 239 7.57 -4.54 -19.60
CA ILE A 239 6.73 -5.73 -19.32
C ILE A 239 7.33 -6.97 -19.98
N LEU A 240 7.73 -6.89 -21.25
CA LEU A 240 8.34 -8.01 -21.98
C LEU A 240 9.68 -8.44 -21.38
N THR A 241 10.53 -7.48 -21.00
CA THR A 241 11.80 -7.79 -20.32
C THR A 241 11.56 -8.38 -18.93
N THR A 242 10.51 -7.94 -18.22
CA THR A 242 10.10 -8.52 -16.94
C THR A 242 9.66 -9.97 -17.12
N GLN A 243 8.84 -10.29 -18.12
CA GLN A 243 8.47 -11.67 -18.47
C GLN A 243 9.70 -12.52 -18.79
N LEU A 244 10.64 -12.00 -19.59
CA LEU A 244 11.89 -12.69 -19.90
C LEU A 244 12.73 -12.97 -18.64
N TYR A 245 12.80 -12.01 -17.70
CA TYR A 245 13.46 -12.22 -16.42
C TYR A 245 12.81 -13.32 -15.59
N LEU A 246 11.48 -13.35 -15.51
CA LEU A 246 10.76 -14.38 -14.75
C LEU A 246 10.97 -15.77 -15.33
N TRP A 247 10.90 -15.91 -16.66
CA TRP A 247 11.28 -17.13 -17.36
C TRP A 247 12.74 -17.51 -17.08
N ALA A 248 13.66 -16.53 -17.12
CA ALA A 248 15.06 -16.77 -16.90
C ALA A 248 15.36 -17.30 -15.49
N ARG A 249 14.63 -16.83 -14.45
CA ARG A 249 14.78 -17.37 -13.09
C ARG A 249 14.46 -18.86 -13.01
N LEU A 250 13.45 -19.33 -13.74
CA LEU A 250 13.15 -20.75 -13.87
C LEU A 250 14.22 -21.50 -14.67
N ARG A 251 14.73 -20.93 -15.76
CA ARG A 251 15.80 -21.60 -16.52
C ARG A 251 17.17 -21.59 -15.83
N SER A 252 17.36 -20.72 -14.84
CA SER A 252 18.60 -20.63 -14.08
C SER A 252 18.53 -21.25 -12.68
N TYR A 253 17.50 -22.05 -12.38
CA TYR A 253 17.31 -22.69 -11.07
C TYR A 253 17.41 -21.69 -9.91
N SER A 254 16.77 -20.52 -10.09
CA SER A 254 16.84 -19.38 -9.18
C SER A 254 15.48 -19.06 -8.54
N VAL A 255 14.57 -20.04 -8.55
CA VAL A 255 13.30 -20.04 -7.82
C VAL A 255 13.39 -21.02 -6.67
N SER A 256 12.78 -20.71 -5.53
CA SER A 256 12.84 -21.55 -4.34
C SER A 256 11.52 -22.29 -4.10
N THR A 257 11.55 -23.23 -3.17
CA THR A 257 10.37 -23.98 -2.73
C THR A 257 9.22 -23.09 -2.31
N TYR A 258 9.50 -21.96 -1.64
CA TYR A 258 8.51 -21.09 -1.01
C TYR A 258 7.32 -20.78 -1.92
N ASP A 259 7.32 -19.70 -2.69
CA ASP A 259 6.14 -19.43 -3.52
C ASP A 259 6.10 -20.41 -4.71
N MET A 260 7.19 -20.55 -5.46
CA MET A 260 7.16 -21.31 -6.71
C MET A 260 6.94 -22.83 -6.52
N GLY A 261 7.64 -23.46 -5.59
CA GLY A 261 7.50 -24.89 -5.32
C GLY A 261 6.13 -25.25 -4.75
N ILE A 262 5.65 -24.51 -3.74
CA ILE A 262 4.33 -24.70 -3.12
C ILE A 262 3.23 -24.61 -4.16
N PHE A 263 3.17 -23.51 -4.93
CA PHE A 263 2.08 -23.36 -5.89
C PHE A 263 2.17 -24.37 -7.02
N THR A 264 3.36 -24.67 -7.55
CA THR A 264 3.49 -25.67 -8.62
C THR A 264 2.99 -27.04 -8.15
N GLN A 265 3.40 -27.49 -6.96
CA GLN A 265 2.97 -28.78 -6.42
C GLN A 265 1.46 -28.80 -6.17
N MET A 266 0.94 -27.70 -5.62
CA MET A 266 -0.48 -27.53 -5.36
C MET A 266 -1.30 -27.62 -6.66
N TYR A 267 -0.90 -26.96 -7.76
CA TYR A 267 -1.62 -27.04 -9.02
C TYR A 267 -1.55 -28.44 -9.67
N HIS A 268 -0.43 -29.16 -9.55
CA HIS A 268 -0.37 -30.58 -9.93
C HIS A 268 -1.32 -31.44 -9.09
N SER A 269 -1.43 -31.18 -7.78
CA SER A 269 -2.44 -31.85 -6.94
C SER A 269 -3.85 -31.55 -7.41
N ILE A 270 -4.20 -30.29 -7.70
CA ILE A 270 -5.55 -29.93 -8.16
C ILE A 270 -5.91 -30.66 -9.46
N ILE A 271 -4.98 -30.79 -10.40
CA ILE A 271 -5.23 -31.56 -11.63
C ILE A 271 -5.47 -33.04 -11.32
N ARG A 272 -4.68 -33.64 -10.41
CA ARG A 272 -4.77 -35.07 -10.06
C ARG A 272 -6.05 -35.43 -9.33
N ASN A 273 -6.44 -34.62 -8.33
CA ASN A 273 -7.47 -35.02 -7.36
C ASN A 273 -8.49 -33.91 -7.01
N GLY A 274 -8.39 -32.73 -7.64
CA GLY A 274 -9.28 -31.60 -7.39
C GLY A 274 -9.06 -30.88 -6.06
N LYS A 275 -7.99 -31.18 -5.33
CA LYS A 275 -7.66 -30.58 -4.03
C LYS A 275 -6.32 -29.84 -4.09
N PRO A 276 -6.17 -28.69 -3.39
CA PRO A 276 -4.93 -27.93 -3.38
C PRO A 276 -4.02 -28.48 -2.28
N LEU A 277 -3.45 -29.68 -2.47
CA LEU A 277 -2.57 -30.32 -1.50
C LEU A 277 -1.11 -29.99 -1.78
N SER A 278 -0.32 -29.81 -0.72
CA SER A 278 1.13 -29.67 -0.77
C SER A 278 1.77 -30.30 0.45
N THR A 279 2.94 -30.91 0.25
CA THR A 279 3.85 -31.37 1.32
C THR A 279 4.94 -30.33 1.61
N VAL A 280 5.36 -29.56 0.60
CA VAL A 280 6.42 -28.55 0.73
C VAL A 280 5.99 -27.26 1.44
N GLU A 281 4.69 -27.05 1.67
CA GLU A 281 4.19 -25.84 2.34
C GLU A 281 4.39 -25.86 3.86
N ARG A 282 4.26 -27.02 4.50
CA ARG A 282 4.34 -27.17 5.97
C ARG A 282 5.11 -28.39 6.44
N ASP A 283 5.88 -29.02 5.55
CA ASP A 283 6.64 -30.22 5.86
C ASP A 283 5.76 -31.44 6.24
N PHE A 284 4.52 -31.45 5.76
CA PHE A 284 3.58 -32.57 5.80
C PHE A 284 2.47 -32.32 4.79
N GLN A 285 1.79 -33.38 4.36
CA GLN A 285 0.70 -33.25 3.38
C GLN A 285 -0.47 -32.47 3.99
N THR A 286 -0.71 -31.27 3.49
CA THR A 286 -1.81 -30.41 3.92
C THR A 286 -2.49 -29.75 2.74
N SER A 287 -3.74 -29.32 2.94
CA SER A 287 -4.37 -28.42 1.98
C SER A 287 -3.85 -27.00 2.18
N HIS A 288 -3.57 -26.30 1.09
CA HIS A 288 -3.29 -24.87 1.11
C HIS A 288 -4.40 -24.07 1.83
N PHE A 289 -5.65 -24.55 1.77
CA PHE A 289 -6.77 -23.91 2.49
C PHE A 289 -6.62 -23.95 4.01
N ASN A 290 -5.82 -24.85 4.57
CA ASN A 290 -5.48 -24.83 6.00
C ASN A 290 -4.51 -23.70 6.36
N ILE A 291 -3.90 -23.05 5.37
CA ILE A 291 -2.98 -21.93 5.54
C ILE A 291 -3.64 -20.63 5.07
N HIS A 292 -4.17 -20.62 3.84
CA HIS A 292 -4.78 -19.47 3.18
C HIS A 292 -6.08 -19.84 2.48
N VAL A 293 -7.14 -19.06 2.72
CA VAL A 293 -8.45 -19.30 2.09
C VAL A 293 -8.47 -18.63 0.72
N SER A 294 -7.95 -19.33 -0.29
CA SER A 294 -7.65 -18.76 -1.62
C SER A 294 -8.35 -19.47 -2.80
N PRO A 295 -9.69 -19.64 -2.80
CA PRO A 295 -10.41 -20.33 -3.87
C PRO A 295 -10.25 -19.73 -5.28
N THR A 296 -9.83 -18.47 -5.43
CA THR A 296 -9.58 -17.89 -6.77
C THR A 296 -8.45 -18.57 -7.53
N LEU A 297 -7.55 -19.31 -6.85
CA LEU A 297 -6.51 -20.10 -7.51
C LEU A 297 -7.10 -21.08 -8.55
N TYR A 298 -8.34 -21.55 -8.34
CA TYR A 298 -9.00 -22.43 -9.31
C TYR A 298 -9.26 -21.78 -10.67
N LEU A 299 -9.24 -20.45 -10.79
CA LEU A 299 -9.39 -19.75 -12.07
C LEU A 299 -8.24 -20.04 -13.04
N LEU A 300 -7.05 -20.37 -12.55
CA LEU A 300 -5.89 -20.69 -13.38
C LEU A 300 -5.75 -22.19 -13.66
N VAL A 301 -6.54 -23.04 -13.01
CA VAL A 301 -6.49 -24.51 -13.21
C VAL A 301 -6.71 -24.91 -14.67
N PRO A 302 -7.67 -24.34 -15.43
CA PRO A 302 -7.81 -24.67 -16.85
C PRO A 302 -6.57 -24.36 -17.67
N LEU A 303 -5.87 -23.26 -17.37
CA LEU A 303 -4.64 -22.87 -18.07
C LEU A 303 -3.48 -23.81 -17.70
N PHE A 304 -3.31 -24.10 -16.42
CA PHE A 304 -2.27 -25.02 -15.95
C PHE A 304 -2.51 -26.46 -16.43
N LYS A 305 -3.78 -26.88 -16.57
CA LYS A 305 -4.11 -28.20 -17.14
C LYS A 305 -3.68 -28.35 -18.60
N LEU A 306 -3.74 -27.27 -19.38
CA LEU A 306 -3.26 -27.27 -20.77
C LEU A 306 -1.73 -27.25 -20.85
N PHE A 307 -1.08 -26.58 -19.90
CA PHE A 307 0.36 -26.41 -19.84
C PHE A 307 0.86 -26.62 -18.40
N PRO A 308 1.03 -27.88 -17.94
CA PRO A 308 1.34 -28.20 -16.55
C PRO A 308 2.84 -28.02 -16.26
N TYR A 309 3.31 -26.78 -16.43
CA TYR A 309 4.70 -26.38 -16.27
C TYR A 309 4.81 -25.21 -15.29
N PRO A 310 5.87 -25.13 -14.48
CA PRO A 310 6.15 -23.98 -13.61
C PRO A 310 6.08 -22.64 -14.36
N GLU A 311 6.59 -22.59 -15.59
CA GLU A 311 6.57 -21.41 -16.45
C GLU A 311 5.15 -20.86 -16.66
N THR A 312 4.14 -21.74 -16.73
CA THR A 312 2.74 -21.33 -16.91
C THR A 312 2.28 -20.46 -15.75
N LEU A 313 2.56 -20.85 -14.52
CA LEU A 313 2.19 -20.07 -13.33
C LEU A 313 3.00 -18.77 -13.28
N GLN A 314 4.32 -18.87 -13.39
CA GLN A 314 5.23 -17.73 -13.26
C GLN A 314 4.93 -16.62 -14.28
N LEU A 315 4.68 -16.98 -15.54
CA LEU A 315 4.37 -16.02 -16.61
C LEU A 315 2.94 -15.50 -16.54
N SER A 316 1.99 -16.31 -16.03
CA SER A 316 0.58 -15.91 -15.88
C SER A 316 0.41 -14.72 -14.92
N GLN A 317 1.28 -14.59 -13.93
CA GLN A 317 1.12 -13.59 -12.87
C GLN A 317 1.00 -12.16 -13.42
N ILE A 318 1.87 -11.81 -14.38
CA ILE A 318 1.90 -10.48 -15.00
C ILE A 318 0.61 -10.25 -15.80
N PHE A 319 0.18 -11.24 -16.57
CA PHE A 319 -1.05 -11.14 -17.37
C PHE A 319 -2.27 -10.93 -16.47
N VAL A 320 -2.40 -11.70 -15.38
CA VAL A 320 -3.50 -11.58 -14.43
C VAL A 320 -3.53 -10.20 -13.78
N VAL A 321 -2.39 -9.68 -13.32
CA VAL A 321 -2.31 -8.34 -12.72
C VAL A 321 -2.76 -7.26 -13.71
N TYR A 322 -2.30 -7.34 -14.96
CA TYR A 322 -2.64 -6.35 -16.00
C TYR A 322 -4.05 -6.48 -16.57
N ILE A 323 -4.83 -7.51 -16.26
CA ILE A 323 -6.28 -7.51 -16.50
C ILE A 323 -6.93 -6.28 -15.85
N ALA A 324 -6.40 -5.79 -14.73
CA ALA A 324 -6.85 -4.56 -14.07
C ALA A 324 -6.79 -3.32 -14.97
N LEU A 325 -5.93 -3.28 -15.99
CA LEU A 325 -5.84 -2.16 -16.93
C LEU A 325 -7.16 -1.94 -17.69
N ILE A 326 -7.93 -3.00 -17.95
CA ILE A 326 -9.22 -2.93 -18.66
C ILE A 326 -10.24 -2.08 -17.87
N PRO A 327 -10.68 -2.47 -16.65
CA PRO A 327 -11.59 -1.67 -15.85
C PRO A 327 -11.00 -0.31 -15.45
N PHE A 328 -9.68 -0.19 -15.32
CA PHE A 328 -9.01 1.10 -15.09
C PHE A 328 -9.26 2.09 -16.24
N LEU A 329 -9.00 1.69 -17.49
CA LEU A 329 -9.24 2.53 -18.67
C LEU A 329 -10.73 2.83 -18.86
N LEU A 330 -11.60 1.86 -18.57
CA LEU A 330 -13.04 2.09 -18.60
C LEU A 330 -13.47 3.13 -17.56
N LEU A 331 -12.94 3.09 -16.34
CA LEU A 331 -13.21 4.09 -15.31
C LEU A 331 -12.63 5.46 -15.66
N ALA A 332 -11.38 5.51 -16.13
CA ALA A 332 -10.72 6.74 -16.59
C ALA A 332 -11.51 7.44 -17.70
N LYS A 333 -12.06 6.66 -18.63
CA LYS A 333 -12.95 7.15 -19.70
C LYS A 333 -14.23 7.78 -19.15
N GLU A 334 -14.79 7.20 -18.11
CA GLU A 334 -15.98 7.72 -17.41
C GLU A 334 -15.67 8.97 -16.58
N TYR A 335 -14.43 9.13 -16.10
CA TYR A 335 -13.94 10.36 -15.48
C TYR A 335 -13.57 11.47 -16.47
N GLY A 336 -13.81 11.26 -17.77
CA GLY A 336 -13.65 12.28 -18.82
C GLY A 336 -12.35 12.19 -19.60
N LEU A 337 -11.45 11.24 -19.32
CA LEU A 337 -10.25 11.05 -20.15
C LEU A 337 -10.62 10.45 -21.51
N ARG A 338 -10.09 11.03 -22.59
CA ARG A 338 -10.36 10.63 -23.98
C ARG A 338 -9.07 10.64 -24.81
N SER A 339 -9.08 9.95 -25.94
CA SER A 339 -8.01 9.95 -26.94
C SER A 339 -6.64 9.68 -26.31
N TYR A 340 -5.61 10.45 -26.65
CA TYR A 340 -4.24 10.26 -26.14
C TYR A 340 -4.14 10.38 -24.61
N LYS A 341 -5.01 11.14 -23.92
CA LYS A 341 -4.98 11.24 -22.45
C LYS A 341 -5.37 9.92 -21.79
N LEU A 342 -6.27 9.17 -22.42
CA LEU A 342 -6.68 7.85 -21.95
C LEU A 342 -5.54 6.84 -22.16
N VAL A 343 -4.89 6.86 -23.33
CA VAL A 343 -3.74 6.00 -23.61
C VAL A 343 -2.57 6.33 -22.67
N LEU A 344 -2.31 7.62 -22.42
CA LEU A 344 -1.29 8.06 -21.47
C LEU A 344 -1.57 7.57 -20.06
N ALA A 345 -2.83 7.63 -19.60
CA ALA A 345 -3.20 7.06 -18.29
C ALA A 345 -2.91 5.55 -18.23
N GLY A 346 -3.18 4.81 -19.31
CA GLY A 346 -2.83 3.39 -19.43
C GLY A 346 -1.33 3.13 -19.42
N ALA A 347 -0.54 3.95 -20.10
CA ALA A 347 0.92 3.84 -20.09
C ALA A 347 1.49 4.10 -18.69
N ILE A 348 1.00 5.13 -17.99
CA ILE A 348 1.42 5.44 -16.61
C ILE A 348 1.03 4.30 -15.65
N PHE A 349 -0.20 3.78 -15.76
CA PHE A 349 -0.63 2.59 -15.01
C PHE A 349 0.31 1.41 -15.25
N SER A 350 0.67 1.18 -16.53
CA SER A 350 1.50 0.05 -16.94
C SER A 350 2.94 0.16 -16.44
N LEU A 351 3.46 1.39 -16.32
CA LEU A 351 4.80 1.67 -15.79
C LEU A 351 4.87 1.60 -14.26
N GLN A 352 3.76 1.36 -13.55
CA GLN A 352 3.79 1.47 -12.11
C GLN A 352 4.68 0.39 -11.47
N PRO A 353 5.75 0.75 -10.74
CA PRO A 353 6.72 -0.22 -10.23
C PRO A 353 6.10 -1.26 -9.31
N ALA A 354 5.07 -0.90 -8.54
CA ALA A 354 4.42 -1.85 -7.65
C ALA A 354 3.85 -3.08 -8.37
N PHE A 355 3.38 -2.95 -9.61
CA PHE A 355 2.88 -4.11 -10.35
C PHE A 355 4.02 -4.93 -10.92
N LEU A 356 5.10 -4.30 -11.38
CA LEU A 356 6.24 -4.99 -11.99
C LEU A 356 7.18 -5.62 -10.96
N LEU A 357 7.58 -4.84 -9.96
CA LEU A 357 8.52 -5.24 -8.92
C LEU A 357 7.95 -6.34 -8.01
N SER A 358 6.64 -6.33 -7.73
CA SER A 358 6.00 -7.40 -6.95
C SER A 358 6.07 -8.76 -7.64
N ASN A 359 6.22 -8.78 -8.97
CA ASN A 359 6.39 -10.03 -9.71
C ASN A 359 7.81 -10.60 -9.57
N TYR A 360 8.78 -9.85 -9.06
CA TYR A 360 10.19 -10.29 -9.03
C TYR A 360 10.50 -11.34 -7.97
N TYR A 361 9.60 -11.58 -7.01
CA TYR A 361 9.58 -12.82 -6.26
C TYR A 361 8.96 -13.92 -7.13
N ASP A 362 8.08 -14.78 -6.64
CA ASP A 362 7.49 -15.84 -7.46
C ASP A 362 5.96 -15.77 -7.48
N PHE A 363 5.33 -16.65 -8.26
CA PHE A 363 3.88 -16.70 -8.38
C PHE A 363 3.20 -16.76 -7.00
N HIS A 364 2.17 -15.93 -6.79
CA HIS A 364 1.40 -15.91 -5.55
C HIS A 364 -0.05 -15.49 -5.83
N GLU A 365 -1.02 -15.99 -5.06
CA GLU A 365 -2.46 -15.71 -5.19
C GLU A 365 -2.83 -14.21 -5.17
N ASN A 366 -1.99 -13.36 -4.58
CA ASN A 366 -2.24 -11.92 -4.49
C ASN A 366 -2.31 -11.21 -5.86
N ILE A 367 -1.86 -11.86 -6.93
CA ILE A 367 -2.01 -11.35 -8.30
C ILE A 367 -3.47 -11.06 -8.66
N PHE A 368 -4.43 -11.79 -8.07
CA PHE A 368 -5.86 -11.59 -8.29
C PHE A 368 -6.43 -10.34 -7.61
N LEU A 369 -5.73 -9.76 -6.62
CA LEU A 369 -6.19 -8.55 -5.95
C LEU A 369 -6.40 -7.41 -6.96
N ALA A 370 -5.42 -7.19 -7.84
CA ALA A 370 -5.46 -6.08 -8.79
C ALA A 370 -6.71 -6.11 -9.72
N PRO A 371 -6.98 -7.19 -10.49
CA PRO A 371 -8.17 -7.23 -11.33
C PRO A 371 -9.46 -7.21 -10.52
N CYS A 372 -9.56 -7.95 -9.40
CA CYS A 372 -10.81 -8.04 -8.62
C CYS A 372 -11.18 -6.68 -8.00
N ILE A 373 -10.22 -5.97 -7.40
CA ILE A 373 -10.43 -4.62 -6.85
C ILE A 373 -10.86 -3.64 -7.95
N MET A 374 -10.16 -3.64 -9.08
CA MET A 374 -10.42 -2.66 -10.13
C MET A 374 -11.79 -2.89 -10.79
N PHE A 375 -12.18 -4.14 -11.03
CA PHE A 375 -13.53 -4.48 -11.51
C PHE A 375 -14.61 -4.12 -10.50
N LEU A 376 -14.40 -4.41 -9.21
CA LEU A 376 -15.35 -4.07 -8.16
C LEU A 376 -15.62 -2.56 -8.10
N ILE A 377 -14.56 -1.75 -8.11
CA ILE A 377 -14.68 -0.29 -8.13
C ILE A 377 -15.39 0.19 -9.41
N TYR A 378 -15.04 -0.39 -10.57
CA TYR A 378 -15.70 -0.05 -11.84
C TYR A 378 -17.20 -0.38 -11.85
N PHE A 379 -17.60 -1.55 -11.35
CA PHE A 379 -19.01 -1.94 -11.32
C PHE A 379 -19.81 -1.20 -10.25
N ILE A 380 -19.20 -0.85 -9.11
CA ILE A 380 -19.77 0.09 -8.13
C ILE A 380 -20.02 1.45 -8.78
N TYR A 381 -19.04 1.95 -9.53
CA TYR A 381 -19.19 3.20 -10.27
C TYR A 381 -20.38 3.13 -11.24
N LYS A 382 -20.48 2.06 -12.03
CA LYS A 382 -21.59 1.84 -12.98
C LYS A 382 -22.93 1.57 -12.32
N GLY A 383 -22.96 1.09 -11.08
CA GLY A 383 -24.16 0.58 -10.42
C GLY A 383 -24.63 -0.77 -10.97
N ASN A 384 -23.71 -1.60 -11.48
CA ASN A 384 -24.02 -2.94 -12.00
C ASN A 384 -23.94 -3.97 -10.88
N TYR A 385 -25.08 -4.38 -10.32
CA TYR A 385 -25.16 -5.32 -9.21
C TYR A 385 -24.52 -6.68 -9.50
N ILE A 386 -24.72 -7.24 -10.70
CA ILE A 386 -24.15 -8.55 -11.07
C ILE A 386 -22.62 -8.47 -11.06
N GLY A 387 -22.08 -7.42 -11.68
CA GLY A 387 -20.64 -7.16 -11.69
C GLY A 387 -20.08 -6.96 -10.29
N ILE A 388 -20.80 -6.26 -9.40
CA ILE A 388 -20.41 -6.06 -7.99
C ILE A 388 -20.37 -7.39 -7.23
N ILE A 389 -21.38 -8.24 -7.40
CA ILE A 389 -21.45 -9.55 -6.72
C ILE A 389 -20.29 -10.43 -7.19
N ILE A 390 -20.10 -10.59 -8.51
CA ILE A 390 -19.05 -11.46 -9.05
C ILE A 390 -17.67 -10.96 -8.62
N SER A 391 -17.34 -9.68 -8.85
CA SER A 391 -16.04 -9.13 -8.47
C SER A 391 -15.82 -9.08 -6.96
N GLY A 392 -16.89 -8.89 -6.17
CA GLY A 392 -16.85 -8.95 -4.72
C GLY A 392 -16.55 -10.35 -4.20
N LEU A 393 -17.24 -11.37 -4.71
CA LEU A 393 -16.98 -12.78 -4.36
C LEU A 393 -15.58 -13.22 -4.78
N LEU A 394 -15.14 -12.83 -5.98
CA LEU A 394 -13.77 -13.08 -6.42
C LEU A 394 -12.75 -12.40 -5.51
N LEU A 395 -12.95 -11.12 -5.15
CA LEU A 395 -12.05 -10.42 -4.23
C LEU A 395 -11.98 -11.11 -2.86
N LEU A 396 -13.13 -11.49 -2.30
CA LEU A 396 -13.19 -12.19 -1.01
C LEU A 396 -12.58 -13.59 -1.06
N GLY A 397 -12.50 -14.20 -2.24
CA GLY A 397 -11.87 -15.50 -2.48
C GLY A 397 -10.38 -15.44 -2.82
N VAL A 398 -9.76 -14.26 -2.86
CA VAL A 398 -8.32 -14.15 -3.16
C VAL A 398 -7.48 -14.73 -2.05
N LYS A 399 -7.76 -14.29 -0.83
CA LYS A 399 -7.05 -14.62 0.41
C LYS A 399 -7.87 -14.11 1.59
N GLU A 400 -7.68 -14.65 2.78
CA GLU A 400 -8.44 -14.26 3.98
C GLU A 400 -8.33 -12.77 4.35
N ASP A 401 -7.19 -12.13 4.08
CA ASP A 401 -6.94 -10.72 4.34
C ASP A 401 -7.45 -9.79 3.22
N ALA A 402 -7.89 -10.35 2.08
CA ALA A 402 -8.45 -9.59 0.96
C ALA A 402 -9.73 -8.83 1.34
N VAL A 403 -10.39 -9.27 2.41
CA VAL A 403 -11.53 -8.59 3.03
C VAL A 403 -11.22 -7.12 3.37
N ILE A 404 -9.97 -6.80 3.72
CA ILE A 404 -9.57 -5.42 4.04
C ILE A 404 -9.76 -4.49 2.84
N TYR A 405 -9.47 -4.96 1.63
CA TYR A 405 -9.74 -4.18 0.40
C TYR A 405 -11.24 -4.06 0.13
N PHE A 406 -12.00 -5.14 0.33
CA PHE A 406 -13.46 -5.15 0.14
C PHE A 406 -14.16 -4.16 1.07
N VAL A 407 -13.80 -4.17 2.37
CA VAL A 407 -14.33 -3.25 3.37
C VAL A 407 -13.87 -1.81 3.12
N ALA A 408 -12.62 -1.59 2.70
CA ALA A 408 -12.15 -0.26 2.34
C ALA A 408 -12.95 0.36 1.17
N ILE A 409 -13.26 -0.44 0.14
CA ILE A 409 -14.14 -0.02 -0.96
C ILE A 409 -15.56 0.24 -0.46
N ALA A 410 -16.08 -0.58 0.46
CA ALA A 410 -17.39 -0.38 1.05
C ALA A 410 -17.46 0.93 1.85
N ILE A 411 -16.42 1.28 2.61
CA ILE A 411 -16.31 2.55 3.32
C ILE A 411 -16.20 3.72 2.32
N TYR A 412 -15.43 3.56 1.24
CA TYR A 412 -15.35 4.53 0.14
C TYR A 412 -16.73 4.82 -0.45
N LEU A 413 -17.54 3.78 -0.70
CA LEU A 413 -18.92 3.91 -1.15
C LEU A 413 -19.84 4.50 -0.07
N PHE A 414 -19.71 4.10 1.20
CA PHE A 414 -20.55 4.57 2.30
C PHE A 414 -20.40 6.07 2.52
N ILE A 415 -19.16 6.57 2.54
CA ILE A 415 -18.86 7.99 2.70
C ILE A 415 -19.18 8.75 1.39
N GLY A 416 -18.84 8.13 0.26
CA GLY A 416 -19.02 8.66 -1.09
C GLY A 416 -20.41 8.46 -1.69
N TYR A 417 -21.41 8.03 -0.93
CA TYR A 417 -22.72 7.56 -1.45
C TYR A 417 -23.50 8.60 -2.28
N LYS A 418 -23.20 9.90 -2.12
CA LYS A 418 -23.78 11.01 -2.90
C LYS A 418 -22.90 11.47 -4.07
N ASP A 419 -21.67 11.00 -4.12
CA ASP A 419 -20.67 11.43 -5.08
C ASP A 419 -20.80 10.62 -6.38
N LYS A 420 -21.15 11.30 -7.47
CA LYS A 420 -21.31 10.67 -8.78
C LYS A 420 -20.01 10.21 -9.42
N LYS A 421 -18.84 10.62 -8.90
CA LYS A 421 -17.56 9.98 -9.25
C LYS A 421 -17.36 8.65 -8.54
N VAL A 422 -18.02 8.41 -7.41
CA VAL A 422 -17.94 7.14 -6.67
C VAL A 422 -18.95 6.13 -7.22
N THR A 423 -20.20 6.55 -7.43
CA THR A 423 -21.25 5.68 -7.94
C THR A 423 -22.36 6.42 -8.68
N LYS A 424 -22.90 5.80 -9.74
CA LYS A 424 -24.10 6.26 -10.43
C LYS A 424 -25.40 5.85 -9.74
N LEU A 425 -25.35 4.92 -8.78
CA LEU A 425 -26.51 4.46 -8.02
C LEU A 425 -27.25 5.62 -7.33
N ASP A 426 -28.52 5.35 -7.02
CA ASP A 426 -29.27 6.20 -6.09
C ASP A 426 -28.61 6.18 -4.70
N TYR A 427 -28.62 7.31 -4.01
CA TYR A 427 -27.88 7.46 -2.75
C TYR A 427 -28.38 6.51 -1.64
N LYS A 428 -29.67 6.17 -1.61
CA LYS A 428 -30.19 5.20 -0.62
C LYS A 428 -29.67 3.80 -0.91
N LYS A 429 -29.69 3.41 -2.19
CA LYS A 429 -29.19 2.12 -2.66
C LYS A 429 -27.68 2.00 -2.47
N ALA A 430 -26.92 3.04 -2.76
CA ALA A 430 -25.48 3.09 -2.55
C ALA A 430 -25.11 2.90 -1.08
N ARG A 431 -25.82 3.59 -0.17
CA ARG A 431 -25.58 3.47 1.27
C ARG A 431 -25.97 2.09 1.80
N LEU A 432 -27.09 1.53 1.36
CA LEU A 432 -27.52 0.19 1.75
C LEU A 432 -26.53 -0.87 1.26
N LEU A 433 -26.09 -0.77 0.00
CA LEU A 433 -25.08 -1.66 -0.57
C LEU A 433 -23.77 -1.59 0.22
N ALA A 434 -23.31 -0.39 0.57
CA ALA A 434 -22.10 -0.21 1.36
C ALA A 434 -22.19 -0.87 2.75
N VAL A 435 -23.33 -0.69 3.44
CA VAL A 435 -23.56 -1.36 4.75
C VAL A 435 -23.58 -2.88 4.58
N PHE A 436 -24.28 -3.38 3.55
CA PHE A 436 -24.32 -4.80 3.24
C PHE A 436 -22.91 -5.37 2.99
N MET A 437 -22.09 -4.69 2.17
CA MET A 437 -20.71 -5.09 1.92
C MET A 437 -19.86 -5.08 3.20
N ILE A 438 -20.01 -4.07 4.08
CA ILE A 438 -19.28 -4.05 5.37
C ILE A 438 -19.67 -5.27 6.21
N VAL A 439 -20.97 -5.56 6.35
CA VAL A 439 -21.47 -6.69 7.14
C VAL A 439 -20.98 -8.02 6.56
N VAL A 440 -21.10 -8.21 5.25
CA VAL A 440 -20.60 -9.42 4.56
C VAL A 440 -19.08 -9.56 4.76
N GLY A 441 -18.31 -8.48 4.61
CA GLY A 441 -16.88 -8.50 4.85
C GLY A 441 -16.54 -8.94 6.28
N VAL A 442 -17.17 -8.35 7.28
CA VAL A 442 -16.95 -8.72 8.70
C VAL A 442 -17.29 -10.19 8.95
N ILE A 443 -18.41 -10.69 8.40
CA ILE A 443 -18.79 -12.10 8.53
C ILE A 443 -17.75 -13.00 7.87
N VAL A 444 -17.36 -12.74 6.62
CA VAL A 444 -16.39 -13.56 5.88
C VAL A 444 -15.03 -13.55 6.58
N PHE A 445 -14.55 -12.39 7.04
CA PHE A 445 -13.31 -12.31 7.81
C PHE A 445 -13.39 -13.17 9.07
N THR A 446 -14.47 -13.02 9.84
CA THR A 446 -14.66 -13.79 11.09
C THR A 446 -14.70 -15.28 10.82
N VAL A 447 -15.43 -15.71 9.78
CA VAL A 447 -15.50 -17.12 9.37
C VAL A 447 -14.13 -17.65 8.96
N ASN A 448 -13.38 -16.92 8.13
CA ASN A 448 -12.04 -17.32 7.71
C ASN A 448 -11.07 -17.44 8.89
N ILE A 449 -11.08 -16.46 9.81
CA ILE A 449 -10.22 -16.51 11.01
C ILE A 449 -10.60 -17.69 11.90
N LEU A 450 -11.89 -17.93 12.14
CA LEU A 450 -12.35 -19.08 12.93
C LEU A 450 -12.01 -20.40 12.25
N TYR A 451 -12.12 -20.48 10.93
CA TYR A 451 -11.74 -21.66 10.17
C TYR A 451 -10.24 -21.95 10.31
N LEU A 452 -9.38 -20.97 10.05
CA LEU A 452 -7.93 -21.13 10.13
C LEU A 452 -7.42 -21.43 11.55
N ARG A 453 -8.10 -20.92 12.59
CA ARG A 453 -7.75 -21.21 14.00
C ARG A 453 -8.16 -22.61 14.44
N ASN A 454 -9.32 -23.10 14.00
CA ASN A 454 -9.85 -24.38 14.48
C ASN A 454 -9.47 -25.58 13.59
N PHE A 455 -9.25 -25.33 12.29
CA PHE A 455 -8.99 -26.38 11.30
C PHE A 455 -7.69 -26.17 10.51
N GLY A 456 -7.11 -24.97 10.57
CA GLY A 456 -5.90 -24.60 9.86
C GLY A 456 -4.65 -24.52 10.73
N THR A 457 -3.62 -23.85 10.24
CA THR A 457 -2.34 -23.62 10.93
C THR A 457 -2.30 -22.29 11.69
N GLY A 458 -3.45 -21.65 11.92
CA GLY A 458 -3.55 -20.33 12.57
C GLY A 458 -3.79 -19.17 11.60
N ASP A 459 -4.04 -17.99 12.16
CA ASP A 459 -4.57 -16.81 11.44
C ASP A 459 -3.52 -15.74 11.07
N MET A 460 -2.24 -16.04 11.28
CA MET A 460 -1.10 -15.13 11.03
C MET A 460 -1.22 -13.76 11.70
N SER A 461 -2.06 -13.63 12.73
CA SER A 461 -2.25 -12.37 13.47
C SER A 461 -0.97 -11.88 14.18
N GLY A 462 0.00 -12.79 14.41
CA GLY A 462 1.33 -12.47 14.92
C GLY A 462 2.10 -11.41 14.11
N ARG A 463 1.77 -11.22 12.83
CA ARG A 463 2.30 -10.14 11.98
C ARG A 463 1.93 -8.73 12.47
N PHE A 464 1.01 -8.61 13.42
CA PHE A 464 0.58 -7.34 14.02
C PHE A 464 0.85 -7.28 15.53
N SER A 465 1.71 -8.14 16.06
CA SER A 465 1.97 -8.25 17.51
C SER A 465 2.45 -6.93 18.12
N ASN A 466 3.16 -6.09 17.36
CA ASN A 466 3.59 -4.76 17.77
C ASN A 466 2.44 -3.78 18.08
N LEU A 467 1.21 -4.08 17.62
CA LEU A 467 0.01 -3.27 17.88
C LEU A 467 -0.99 -3.98 18.80
N MET A 468 -0.64 -5.17 19.30
CA MET A 468 -1.45 -5.98 20.21
C MET A 468 -0.79 -5.98 21.60
N PRO A 469 -0.84 -4.86 22.35
CA PRO A 469 -0.17 -4.71 23.64
C PRO A 469 -0.64 -5.70 24.74
N ASN A 470 -1.76 -6.38 24.54
CA ASN A 470 -2.21 -7.46 25.41
C ASN A 470 -2.78 -8.58 24.53
N GLU A 471 -2.13 -9.74 24.56
CA GLU A 471 -2.45 -10.92 23.76
C GLU A 471 -3.90 -11.39 23.95
N LYS A 472 -4.49 -11.16 25.12
CA LYS A 472 -5.88 -11.54 25.44
C LYS A 472 -6.90 -10.91 24.48
N TYR A 473 -6.66 -9.69 24.00
CA TYR A 473 -7.61 -9.00 23.13
C TYR A 473 -7.43 -9.34 21.65
N GLY A 474 -6.29 -9.95 21.26
CA GLY A 474 -5.97 -10.27 19.87
C GLY A 474 -6.13 -9.08 18.92
N LEU A 475 -6.64 -9.35 17.71
CA LEU A 475 -6.84 -8.37 16.64
C LEU A 475 -7.67 -7.13 17.05
N PRO A 476 -8.78 -7.23 17.83
CA PRO A 476 -9.45 -6.05 18.40
C PRO A 476 -8.55 -5.09 19.17
N GLY A 477 -7.47 -5.59 19.80
CA GLY A 477 -6.48 -4.77 20.50
C GLY A 477 -5.79 -3.72 19.62
N ILE A 478 -5.66 -3.99 18.31
CA ILE A 478 -5.09 -3.04 17.34
C ILE A 478 -5.92 -1.77 17.28
N ILE A 479 -7.25 -1.89 17.25
CA ILE A 479 -8.18 -0.75 17.19
C ILE A 479 -8.01 0.14 18.42
N LEU A 480 -7.83 -0.46 19.60
CA LEU A 480 -7.60 0.25 20.85
C LEU A 480 -6.27 1.01 20.82
N THR A 481 -5.20 0.39 20.30
CA THR A 481 -3.91 1.06 20.11
C THR A 481 -4.02 2.28 19.18
N LEU A 482 -4.77 2.16 18.07
CA LEU A 482 -4.95 3.27 17.12
C LEU A 482 -5.69 4.47 17.75
N ILE A 483 -6.69 4.23 18.60
CA ILE A 483 -7.53 5.27 19.23
C ILE A 483 -6.83 5.91 20.44
N PHE A 484 -6.19 5.12 21.28
CA PHE A 484 -5.66 5.61 22.55
C PHE A 484 -4.16 5.89 22.51
N ASN A 485 -3.43 5.37 21.52
CA ASN A 485 -2.02 5.68 21.29
C ASN A 485 -1.69 5.94 19.80
N PRO A 486 -2.32 6.94 19.17
CA PRO A 486 -2.06 7.28 17.77
C PRO A 486 -0.61 7.70 17.52
N SER A 487 0.09 8.25 18.51
CA SER A 487 1.50 8.64 18.37
C SER A 487 2.42 7.44 18.19
N PHE A 488 2.17 6.36 18.94
CA PHE A 488 2.87 5.09 18.72
C PHE A 488 2.50 4.46 17.37
N TYR A 489 1.24 4.56 16.97
CA TYR A 489 0.84 4.09 15.64
C TYR A 489 1.57 4.87 14.53
N LEU A 490 1.70 6.19 14.65
CA LEU A 490 2.52 7.01 13.74
C LEU A 490 3.99 6.57 13.73
N LEU A 491 4.57 6.28 14.91
CA LEU A 491 5.90 5.69 15.01
C LEU A 491 5.98 4.34 14.27
N THR A 492 4.98 3.48 14.43
CA THR A 492 4.91 2.16 13.80
C THR A 492 4.91 2.24 12.28
N ILE A 493 4.12 3.15 11.69
CA ILE A 493 4.00 3.28 10.23
C ILE A 493 5.18 4.06 9.63
N PHE A 494 5.85 4.90 10.42
CA PHE A 494 7.00 5.69 9.98
C PHE A 494 8.34 5.14 10.45
N LEU A 495 8.45 3.87 10.83
CA LEU A 495 9.76 3.22 11.02
C LEU A 495 10.65 3.40 9.77
N PRO A 496 11.99 3.41 9.89
CA PRO A 496 12.89 3.77 8.79
C PRO A 496 12.56 3.05 7.47
N ARG A 497 12.45 1.72 7.50
CA ARG A 497 12.14 0.88 6.33
C ARG A 497 10.77 1.20 5.72
N LYS A 498 9.75 1.33 6.57
CA LYS A 498 8.38 1.65 6.17
C LYS A 498 8.23 3.07 5.63
N PHE A 499 8.98 4.03 6.18
CA PHE A 499 9.02 5.39 5.66
C PHE A 499 9.60 5.43 4.24
N ILE A 500 10.70 4.71 3.98
CA ILE A 500 11.29 4.62 2.63
C ILE A 500 10.30 3.96 1.67
N PHE A 501 9.71 2.84 2.09
CA PHE A 501 8.68 2.16 1.32
C PHE A 501 7.51 3.10 0.97
N LEU A 502 6.96 3.80 1.96
CA LEU A 502 5.89 4.78 1.76
C LEU A 502 6.32 5.93 0.86
N PHE A 503 7.52 6.46 1.05
CA PHE A 503 8.06 7.56 0.25
C PHE A 503 8.20 7.16 -1.22
N LEU A 504 8.78 6.00 -1.50
CA LEU A 504 8.90 5.45 -2.85
C LEU A 504 7.52 5.20 -3.47
N THR A 505 6.61 4.58 -2.70
CA THR A 505 5.23 4.33 -3.11
C THR A 505 4.51 5.62 -3.54
N LEU A 506 4.58 6.67 -2.72
CA LEU A 506 3.99 7.97 -3.02
C LEU A 506 4.69 8.64 -4.20
N MET A 507 6.02 8.56 -4.28
CA MET A 507 6.81 9.15 -5.35
C MET A 507 6.50 8.55 -6.72
N PHE A 508 6.32 7.23 -6.83
CA PHE A 508 5.91 6.59 -8.09
C PHE A 508 4.54 7.07 -8.57
N MET A 509 3.75 7.67 -7.68
CA MET A 509 2.47 8.31 -7.98
C MET A 509 2.55 9.83 -7.92
N GLY A 510 3.75 10.41 -7.91
CA GLY A 510 3.95 11.85 -7.95
C GLY A 510 3.53 12.60 -6.70
N PHE A 511 3.41 11.89 -5.57
CA PHE A 511 2.77 12.37 -4.34
C PHE A 511 1.31 12.82 -4.52
N LEU A 512 0.69 12.55 -5.67
CA LEU A 512 -0.71 12.90 -5.98
C LEU A 512 -1.70 12.36 -4.94
N PRO A 513 -1.55 11.13 -4.39
CA PRO A 513 -2.40 10.64 -3.32
C PRO A 513 -2.50 11.56 -2.09
N LEU A 514 -1.49 12.40 -1.80
CA LEU A 514 -1.51 13.34 -0.67
C LEU A 514 -2.47 14.53 -0.90
N PHE A 515 -2.86 14.80 -2.14
CA PHE A 515 -3.66 15.96 -2.53
C PHE A 515 -5.13 15.60 -2.78
N ILE A 516 -5.65 14.58 -2.10
CA ILE A 516 -7.07 14.23 -2.14
C ILE A 516 -7.92 15.31 -1.46
N ARG A 517 -9.04 15.69 -2.10
CA ARG A 517 -10.03 16.64 -1.53
C ARG A 517 -11.31 15.98 -1.06
N ARG A 518 -11.57 14.76 -1.51
CA ARG A 518 -12.78 14.00 -1.21
C ARG A 518 -12.52 13.15 0.02
N PHE A 519 -13.31 13.38 1.07
CA PHE A 519 -13.19 12.62 2.32
C PHE A 519 -13.32 11.10 2.09
N SER A 520 -14.20 10.69 1.17
CA SER A 520 -14.36 9.28 0.79
C SER A 520 -13.06 8.66 0.31
N GLY A 521 -12.25 9.39 -0.46
CA GLY A 521 -10.99 8.90 -1.02
C GLY A 521 -9.97 8.45 0.03
N LEU A 522 -10.05 8.96 1.27
CA LEU A 522 -9.19 8.51 2.37
C LEU A 522 -9.40 7.03 2.72
N ALA A 523 -10.59 6.48 2.45
CA ALA A 523 -10.85 5.06 2.65
C ALA A 523 -9.95 4.16 1.76
N LEU A 524 -9.52 4.66 0.60
CA LEU A 524 -8.61 3.94 -0.30
C LEU A 524 -7.17 3.87 0.25
N LEU A 525 -6.83 4.65 1.28
CA LEU A 525 -5.54 4.54 1.98
C LEU A 525 -5.53 3.40 3.02
N LEU A 526 -6.70 2.92 3.45
CA LEU A 526 -6.80 1.93 4.53
C LEU A 526 -5.99 0.66 4.27
N PRO A 527 -6.01 0.05 3.07
CA PRO A 527 -5.22 -1.16 2.86
C PRO A 527 -3.71 -0.94 2.94
N LEU A 528 -3.19 0.21 2.48
CA LEU A 528 -1.78 0.57 2.66
C LEU A 528 -1.42 0.69 4.15
N LEU A 529 -2.28 1.37 4.91
CA LEU A 529 -2.08 1.57 6.35
C LEU A 529 -2.12 0.24 7.12
N ILE A 530 -3.10 -0.61 6.82
CA ILE A 530 -3.35 -1.85 7.54
C ILE A 530 -2.39 -2.96 7.08
N ILE A 531 -2.39 -3.36 5.81
CA ILE A 531 -1.62 -4.52 5.33
C ILE A 531 -0.12 -4.22 5.34
N ASN A 532 0.28 -3.07 4.80
CA ASN A 532 1.70 -2.79 4.57
C ASN A 532 2.36 -2.11 5.79
N LEU A 533 1.75 -1.05 6.32
CA LEU A 533 2.43 -0.18 7.30
C LEU A 533 2.20 -0.56 8.77
N SER A 534 1.09 -1.23 9.11
CA SER A 534 0.82 -1.64 10.50
C SER A 534 1.62 -2.88 10.91
N SER A 535 1.92 -3.76 9.95
CA SER A 535 2.58 -5.05 10.15
C SER A 535 4.04 -4.95 10.58
N ASN A 536 4.54 -5.91 11.36
CA ASN A 536 5.97 -6.10 11.64
C ASN A 536 6.65 -7.08 10.68
N TYR A 537 5.91 -7.69 9.75
CA TYR A 537 6.42 -8.65 8.78
C TYR A 537 7.09 -7.92 7.59
N ALA A 538 8.41 -8.10 7.44
CA ALA A 538 9.24 -7.33 6.52
C ALA A 538 8.71 -7.30 5.07
N TYR A 539 8.29 -8.45 4.57
CA TYR A 539 7.84 -8.61 3.19
C TYR A 539 6.57 -7.80 2.85
N GLN A 540 5.77 -7.43 3.85
CA GLN A 540 4.58 -6.59 3.64
C GLN A 540 4.90 -5.12 3.35
N PHE A 541 6.14 -4.67 3.59
CA PHE A 541 6.58 -3.31 3.26
C PHE A 541 7.87 -3.31 2.42
N GLU A 542 8.02 -4.31 1.56
CA GLU A 542 9.05 -4.39 0.53
C GLU A 542 8.44 -4.38 -0.86
N LEU A 543 9.00 -3.58 -1.78
CA LEU A 543 8.44 -3.39 -3.13
C LEU A 543 8.56 -4.62 -4.04
N PHE A 544 9.44 -5.56 -3.70
CA PHE A 544 9.74 -6.74 -4.52
C PHE A 544 8.87 -7.96 -4.21
N PHE A 545 7.94 -7.83 -3.25
CA PHE A 545 7.03 -8.89 -2.83
C PHE A 545 5.58 -8.59 -3.20
N GLN A 546 4.78 -9.65 -3.26
CA GLN A 546 3.38 -9.73 -3.68
C GLN A 546 2.37 -8.91 -2.86
N TYR A 547 2.77 -8.27 -1.75
CA TYR A 547 1.85 -7.55 -0.85
C TYR A 547 1.48 -6.14 -1.33
N ASN A 548 1.99 -5.73 -2.50
CA ASN A 548 1.79 -4.38 -3.03
C ASN A 548 0.66 -4.27 -4.05
N TYR A 549 0.24 -5.39 -4.69
CA TYR A 549 -0.74 -5.37 -5.79
C TYR A 549 -2.03 -4.64 -5.41
N GLY A 550 -2.65 -5.01 -4.28
CA GLY A 550 -3.91 -4.42 -3.86
C GLY A 550 -3.78 -2.98 -3.36
N SER A 551 -2.82 -2.70 -2.47
CA SER A 551 -2.71 -1.39 -1.82
C SER A 551 -2.28 -0.31 -2.80
N HIS A 552 -1.35 -0.62 -3.71
CA HIS A 552 -0.91 0.35 -4.71
C HIS A 552 -1.98 0.61 -5.76
N LEU A 553 -2.78 -0.39 -6.15
CA LEU A 553 -3.91 -0.15 -7.04
C LEU A 553 -4.89 0.87 -6.46
N MET A 554 -5.21 0.79 -5.16
CA MET A 554 -6.06 1.76 -4.48
C MET A 554 -5.49 3.19 -4.55
N LEU A 555 -4.17 3.33 -4.37
CA LEU A 555 -3.49 4.61 -4.47
C LEU A 555 -3.43 5.14 -5.91
N ILE A 556 -3.29 4.28 -6.93
CA ILE A 556 -3.37 4.67 -8.34
C ILE A 556 -4.76 5.22 -8.65
N ILE A 557 -5.82 4.58 -8.14
CA ILE A 557 -7.19 5.08 -8.27
C ILE A 557 -7.34 6.43 -7.56
N LEU A 558 -6.74 6.59 -6.38
CA LEU A 558 -6.73 7.87 -5.67
C LEU A 558 -6.02 8.98 -6.47
N ALA A 559 -4.87 8.67 -7.08
CA ALA A 559 -4.15 9.59 -7.95
C ALA A 559 -4.97 9.95 -9.20
N LEU A 560 -5.66 8.98 -9.82
CA LEU A 560 -6.57 9.22 -10.94
C LEU A 560 -7.72 10.18 -10.55
N ILE A 561 -8.30 10.00 -9.35
CA ILE A 561 -9.34 10.91 -8.84
C ILE A 561 -8.77 12.33 -8.68
N VAL A 562 -7.58 12.48 -8.09
CA VAL A 562 -6.92 13.78 -7.90
C VAL A 562 -6.65 14.46 -9.24
N VAL A 563 -6.10 13.75 -10.22
CA VAL A 563 -5.84 14.29 -11.55
C VAL A 563 -7.13 14.72 -12.24
N THR A 564 -8.14 13.86 -12.26
CA THR A 564 -9.41 14.14 -12.96
C THR A 564 -10.30 15.16 -12.25
N ASP A 565 -10.19 15.31 -10.93
CA ASP A 565 -10.84 16.40 -10.20
C ASP A 565 -10.26 17.75 -10.66
N ASN A 566 -8.95 17.89 -10.71
CA ASN A 566 -8.37 19.19 -11.07
C ASN A 566 -8.41 19.48 -12.59
N LEU A 567 -8.38 18.45 -13.46
CA LEU A 567 -8.50 18.66 -14.91
C LEU A 567 -9.89 19.18 -15.34
N PHE A 568 -10.95 18.85 -14.59
CA PHE A 568 -12.33 19.10 -15.03
C PHE A 568 -13.15 19.96 -14.06
N ASP A 569 -12.70 20.21 -12.83
CA ASP A 569 -13.40 21.07 -11.88
C ASP A 569 -13.06 22.55 -12.11
N LYS A 570 -13.80 23.20 -13.03
CA LYS A 570 -13.63 24.61 -13.42
C LYS A 570 -14.11 25.63 -12.37
N LYS A 571 -14.71 25.19 -11.25
CA LYS A 571 -15.43 26.08 -10.32
C LYS A 571 -14.54 26.95 -9.41
N GLU A 572 -13.23 26.75 -9.39
CA GLU A 572 -12.33 27.46 -8.45
C GLU A 572 -11.31 28.42 -9.09
N ASP A 573 -11.16 28.45 -10.42
CA ASP A 573 -10.22 29.39 -11.07
C ASP A 573 -10.76 30.84 -11.13
N LEU A 574 -12.08 31.03 -11.01
CA LEU A 574 -12.72 32.34 -11.13
C LEU A 574 -12.62 33.23 -9.88
N SER A 575 -12.14 32.72 -8.73
CA SER A 575 -12.00 33.52 -7.50
C SER A 575 -10.65 34.18 -7.32
N HIS A 576 -9.65 33.88 -8.17
CA HIS A 576 -8.32 34.49 -8.10
C HIS A 576 -8.07 35.59 -9.13
N GLU A 577 -8.95 35.78 -10.12
CA GLU A 577 -8.82 36.86 -11.11
C GLU A 577 -9.21 38.25 -10.58
N PHE A 578 -9.78 38.36 -9.38
CA PHE A 578 -10.30 39.63 -8.86
C PHE A 578 -9.43 40.35 -7.80
N SER A 579 -8.16 39.97 -7.62
CA SER A 579 -7.33 40.64 -6.59
C SER A 579 -5.87 40.92 -6.95
N SER A 580 -5.49 41.02 -8.22
CA SER A 580 -4.10 41.37 -8.56
C SER A 580 -4.02 42.54 -9.54
N HIS A 581 -4.17 43.77 -9.03
CA HIS A 581 -3.75 44.98 -9.74
C HIS A 581 -2.59 45.71 -9.07
N ALA A 582 -1.88 45.09 -8.11
CA ALA A 582 -0.64 45.67 -7.55
C ALA A 582 0.22 44.62 -6.82
N GLU A 583 1.02 43.79 -7.49
CA GLU A 583 1.90 42.84 -6.76
C GLU A 583 3.30 42.62 -7.38
N GLY A 584 4.33 42.64 -6.50
CA GLY A 584 5.76 42.58 -6.84
C GLY A 584 6.34 41.20 -7.21
N LYS A 585 7.61 41.20 -7.64
CA LYS A 585 8.33 40.08 -8.30
C LYS A 585 8.35 38.75 -7.51
N ALA A 586 8.49 38.80 -6.18
CA ALA A 586 8.52 37.60 -5.32
C ALA A 586 7.14 36.93 -5.13
N LYS A 587 6.07 37.73 -5.00
CA LYS A 587 4.69 37.23 -4.95
C LYS A 587 4.29 36.61 -6.29
N ARG A 588 4.69 37.22 -7.41
CA ARG A 588 4.46 36.69 -8.76
C ARG A 588 5.08 35.30 -8.94
N ILE A 589 6.33 35.08 -8.50
CA ILE A 589 6.99 33.76 -8.52
C ILE A 589 6.22 32.74 -7.66
N SER A 590 5.80 33.10 -6.45
CA SER A 590 5.01 32.20 -5.59
C SER A 590 3.64 31.84 -6.18
N SER A 591 2.98 32.78 -6.86
CA SER A 591 1.67 32.56 -7.51
C SER A 591 1.76 31.63 -8.73
N VAL A 592 2.88 31.69 -9.49
CA VAL A 592 3.14 30.77 -10.61
C VAL A 592 3.49 29.37 -10.10
N LEU A 593 4.22 29.26 -8.99
CA LEU A 593 4.63 27.98 -8.40
C LEU A 593 3.48 27.20 -7.76
N ILE A 594 2.48 27.90 -7.21
CA ILE A 594 1.40 27.31 -6.39
C ILE A 594 0.07 27.25 -7.15
N SER A 595 0.06 27.45 -8.48
CA SER A 595 -1.17 27.17 -9.24
C SER A 595 -1.47 25.67 -9.19
N LYS A 596 -2.73 25.31 -8.89
CA LYS A 596 -3.15 23.92 -8.64
C LYS A 596 -2.80 22.97 -9.80
N ASN A 597 -2.90 23.47 -11.03
CA ASN A 597 -2.56 22.70 -12.23
C ASN A 597 -1.06 22.41 -12.32
N ASN A 598 -0.22 23.35 -11.86
CA ASN A 598 1.23 23.18 -11.91
C ASN A 598 1.76 22.11 -10.94
N LEU A 599 1.12 21.93 -9.78
CA LEU A 599 1.47 20.86 -8.82
C LEU A 599 1.16 19.47 -9.37
N ILE A 600 0.10 19.34 -10.16
CA ILE A 600 -0.33 18.07 -10.73
C ILE A 600 0.54 17.69 -11.91
N ASP A 601 0.85 18.65 -12.79
CA ASP A 601 1.81 18.46 -13.87
C ASP A 601 3.16 17.99 -13.31
N LEU A 602 3.66 18.65 -12.26
CA LEU A 602 4.89 18.25 -11.57
C LEU A 602 4.78 16.84 -10.98
N GLY A 603 3.68 16.54 -10.30
CA GLY A 603 3.42 15.20 -9.76
C GLY A 603 3.46 14.13 -10.84
N LEU A 604 2.80 14.35 -11.98
CA LEU A 604 2.82 13.41 -13.10
C LEU A 604 4.23 13.22 -13.68
N ILE A 605 5.03 14.29 -13.79
CA ILE A 605 6.43 14.20 -14.25
C ILE A 605 7.26 13.37 -13.26
N ILE A 606 7.12 13.61 -11.96
CA ILE A 606 7.80 12.84 -10.91
C ILE A 606 7.39 11.36 -11.00
N ALA A 607 6.09 11.09 -11.08
CA ALA A 607 5.52 9.74 -11.17
C ALA A 607 6.14 8.95 -12.33
N VAL A 608 6.10 9.51 -13.54
CA VAL A 608 6.64 8.87 -14.75
C VAL A 608 8.15 8.69 -14.65
N THR A 609 8.88 9.74 -14.28
CA THR A 609 10.35 9.71 -14.26
C THR A 609 10.85 8.71 -13.23
N ALA A 610 10.30 8.74 -12.00
CA ALA A 610 10.66 7.81 -10.94
C ALA A 610 10.35 6.36 -11.34
N SER A 611 9.17 6.13 -11.93
CA SER A 611 8.73 4.79 -12.35
C SER A 611 9.60 4.22 -13.46
N VAL A 612 9.96 5.03 -14.46
CA VAL A 612 10.86 4.59 -15.54
C VAL A 612 12.26 4.27 -14.99
N ILE A 613 12.85 5.18 -14.22
CA ILE A 613 14.20 5.01 -13.67
C ILE A 613 14.29 3.74 -12.84
N ILE A 614 13.35 3.51 -11.91
CA ILE A 614 13.44 2.36 -11.02
C ILE A 614 13.24 1.04 -11.77
N ASN A 615 12.32 0.97 -12.73
CA ASN A 615 12.10 -0.24 -13.51
C ASN A 615 13.32 -0.58 -14.37
N VAL A 616 13.89 0.40 -15.07
CA VAL A 616 15.12 0.23 -15.87
C VAL A 616 16.28 -0.19 -14.99
N TYR A 617 16.49 0.48 -13.85
CA TYR A 617 17.53 0.14 -12.89
C TYR A 617 17.39 -1.30 -12.38
N CYS A 618 16.18 -1.69 -11.97
CA CYS A 618 15.93 -3.02 -11.44
C CYS A 618 16.12 -4.13 -12.49
N LEU A 619 15.71 -3.88 -13.74
CA LEU A 619 15.94 -4.81 -14.85
C LEU A 619 17.43 -4.92 -15.20
N ASN A 620 18.16 -3.80 -15.23
CA ASN A 620 19.59 -3.79 -15.53
C ASN A 620 20.38 -4.64 -14.51
N ASN A 621 20.05 -4.51 -13.21
CA ASN A 621 20.66 -5.30 -12.15
C ASN A 621 20.30 -6.79 -12.19
N ARG A 622 19.36 -7.20 -13.05
CA ARG A 622 18.89 -8.58 -13.23
C ARG A 622 19.31 -9.19 -14.57
N SER A 623 19.99 -8.43 -15.41
CA SER A 623 20.49 -8.87 -16.72
C SER A 623 21.35 -10.14 -16.65
N SER A 624 22.13 -10.32 -15.58
CA SER A 624 22.94 -11.52 -15.35
C SER A 624 22.12 -12.81 -15.26
N THR A 625 20.91 -12.75 -14.70
CA THR A 625 20.00 -13.91 -14.62
C THR A 625 19.49 -14.27 -16.02
N ILE A 626 19.13 -13.26 -16.81
CA ILE A 626 18.72 -13.45 -18.22
C ILE A 626 19.86 -14.06 -19.03
N LEU A 627 21.09 -13.55 -18.88
CA LEU A 627 22.26 -14.09 -19.58
C LEU A 627 22.55 -15.55 -19.20
N LYS A 628 22.43 -15.91 -17.90
CA LYS A 628 22.57 -17.30 -17.44
C LYS A 628 21.53 -18.24 -18.06
N ALA A 629 20.32 -17.76 -18.30
CA ALA A 629 19.27 -18.55 -18.94
C ALA A 629 19.47 -18.70 -20.45
N LEU A 630 19.98 -17.66 -21.13
CA LEU A 630 20.22 -17.68 -22.58
C LEU A 630 21.49 -18.46 -22.96
N ILE A 631 22.49 -18.48 -22.07
CA ILE A 631 23.75 -19.19 -22.24
C ILE A 631 23.95 -20.07 -21.00
N PRO A 632 23.25 -21.22 -20.93
CA PRO A 632 23.29 -22.08 -19.75
C PRO A 632 24.70 -22.63 -19.55
N SER A 633 25.15 -22.63 -18.30
CA SER A 633 26.37 -23.36 -17.93
C SER A 633 26.13 -24.86 -18.02
N TYR A 634 27.20 -25.65 -18.22
CA TYR A 634 27.13 -27.13 -18.20
C TYR A 634 26.37 -27.67 -16.97
N ARG A 635 26.54 -27.04 -15.80
CA ARG A 635 25.77 -27.36 -14.58
C ARG A 635 24.25 -27.33 -14.78
N ILE A 636 23.73 -26.30 -15.45
CA ILE A 636 22.29 -26.14 -15.69
C ILE A 636 21.82 -27.17 -16.72
N GLU A 637 22.59 -27.38 -17.78
CA GLU A 637 22.29 -28.41 -18.79
C GLU A 637 22.27 -29.82 -18.19
N GLU A 638 23.12 -30.07 -17.20
CA GLU A 638 23.12 -31.34 -16.47
C GLU A 638 21.86 -31.49 -15.61
N TYR A 639 21.44 -30.45 -14.88
CA TYR A 639 20.19 -30.48 -14.11
C TYR A 639 18.98 -30.79 -15.00
N ASP A 640 18.90 -30.14 -16.16
CA ASP A 640 17.85 -30.36 -17.18
C ASP A 640 17.86 -31.80 -17.73
N LYS A 641 19.00 -32.51 -17.68
CA LYS A 641 19.12 -33.91 -18.10
C LYS A 641 18.83 -34.90 -16.98
N VAL A 642 19.14 -34.56 -15.72
CA VAL A 642 19.04 -35.47 -14.57
C VAL A 642 17.67 -35.43 -13.92
N LEU A 643 17.13 -34.24 -13.61
CA LEU A 643 15.88 -34.11 -12.85
C LEU A 643 14.66 -34.79 -13.51
N PRO A 644 14.51 -34.79 -14.85
CA PRO A 644 13.41 -35.52 -15.50
C PRO A 644 13.50 -37.05 -15.41
N LYS A 645 14.67 -37.62 -15.08
CA LYS A 645 14.87 -39.07 -15.00
C LYS A 645 14.42 -39.68 -13.67
N ILE A 646 14.19 -38.85 -12.65
CA ILE A 646 13.80 -39.31 -11.31
C ILE A 646 12.31 -39.75 -11.34
N PRO A 647 11.95 -40.95 -10.86
CA PRO A 647 10.55 -41.39 -10.78
C PRO A 647 9.66 -40.44 -9.96
N ARG A 648 8.39 -40.25 -10.37
CA ARG A 648 7.45 -39.26 -9.76
C ARG A 648 6.40 -39.87 -8.84
N ASP A 649 6.34 -41.19 -8.81
CA ASP A 649 5.46 -42.03 -7.99
C ASP A 649 6.08 -42.42 -6.63
N GLU A 650 7.23 -41.86 -6.32
CA GLU A 650 8.03 -42.14 -5.12
C GLU A 650 8.02 -40.97 -4.13
N ILE A 651 8.43 -41.22 -2.89
CA ILE A 651 8.71 -40.15 -1.90
C ILE A 651 10.08 -39.56 -2.21
N ILE A 652 10.16 -38.24 -2.38
CA ILE A 652 11.39 -37.53 -2.73
C ILE A 652 11.67 -36.43 -1.71
N TRP A 653 12.91 -36.36 -1.24
CA TRP A 653 13.43 -35.16 -0.58
C TRP A 653 14.35 -34.41 -1.53
N ALA A 654 14.12 -33.12 -1.72
CA ALA A 654 14.84 -32.32 -2.70
C ALA A 654 15.34 -31.00 -2.13
N ASP A 655 16.45 -30.53 -2.68
CA ASP A 655 16.95 -29.17 -2.45
C ASP A 655 15.88 -28.12 -2.77
N PRO A 656 15.83 -26.98 -2.04
CA PRO A 656 14.80 -25.98 -2.27
C PRO A 656 14.73 -25.42 -3.69
N PHE A 657 15.83 -25.44 -4.43
CA PHE A 657 15.89 -24.97 -5.82
C PHE A 657 15.51 -26.07 -6.82
N PHE A 658 15.28 -27.31 -6.38
CA PHE A 658 14.84 -28.43 -7.21
C PHE A 658 13.38 -28.80 -7.01
N THR A 659 12.77 -28.44 -5.88
CA THR A 659 11.36 -28.78 -5.57
C THR A 659 10.39 -28.34 -6.66
N THR A 660 10.57 -27.15 -7.24
CA THR A 660 9.72 -26.64 -8.34
C THR A 660 9.70 -27.58 -9.56
N TYR A 661 10.82 -28.23 -9.86
CA TYR A 661 11.01 -29.08 -11.05
C TYR A 661 10.61 -30.54 -10.80
N LEU A 662 10.39 -30.89 -9.54
CA LEU A 662 9.92 -32.19 -9.07
C LEU A 662 8.49 -32.11 -8.51
N ALA A 663 7.82 -30.97 -8.68
CA ALA A 663 6.55 -30.64 -8.05
C ALA A 663 5.35 -31.46 -8.56
N ASP A 664 5.51 -32.21 -9.64
CA ASP A 664 4.56 -33.22 -10.09
C ASP A 664 4.53 -34.48 -9.20
N THR A 665 5.52 -34.63 -8.31
CA THR A 665 5.57 -35.66 -7.26
C THR A 665 4.52 -35.40 -6.17
N GLU A 666 3.82 -36.45 -5.70
CA GLU A 666 2.82 -36.30 -4.62
C GLU A 666 3.45 -35.98 -3.27
N PHE A 667 4.48 -36.75 -2.89
CA PHE A 667 5.16 -36.65 -1.62
C PHE A 667 6.58 -36.11 -1.84
N LEU A 668 6.68 -34.78 -1.86
CA LEU A 668 7.91 -34.04 -2.07
C LEU A 668 8.23 -33.20 -0.83
N TYR A 669 9.43 -33.31 -0.30
CA TYR A 669 9.83 -32.55 0.88
C TYR A 669 11.07 -31.70 0.58
N ASP A 670 11.13 -30.54 1.22
CA ASP A 670 12.24 -29.59 1.09
C ASP A 670 13.32 -29.94 2.11
N LEU A 671 14.53 -30.21 1.64
CA LEU A 671 15.65 -30.64 2.50
C LEU A 671 16.07 -29.62 3.57
N ASP A 672 15.84 -28.32 3.36
CA ASP A 672 16.22 -27.29 4.35
C ASP A 672 15.16 -27.09 5.43
N HIS A 673 13.95 -27.60 5.19
CA HIS A 673 12.82 -27.46 6.10
C HIS A 673 12.40 -28.79 6.72
N HIS A 674 12.71 -29.91 6.07
CA HIS A 674 12.29 -31.23 6.49
C HIS A 674 13.02 -31.66 7.75
N LYS A 675 12.25 -31.92 8.81
CA LYS A 675 12.79 -32.43 10.07
C LYS A 675 12.50 -33.91 10.19
N TYR A 676 13.47 -34.73 9.79
CA TYR A 676 13.40 -36.18 9.91
C TYR A 676 12.99 -36.59 11.33
N LYS A 677 11.98 -37.45 11.44
CA LYS A 677 11.56 -38.06 12.70
C LYS A 677 11.86 -39.54 12.68
N GLU A 678 12.40 -40.06 13.78
CA GLU A 678 12.68 -41.48 13.92
C GLU A 678 11.40 -42.30 13.73
N GLY A 679 11.43 -43.26 12.79
CA GLY A 679 10.27 -44.08 12.42
C GLY A 679 9.43 -43.54 11.25
N GLU A 680 9.77 -42.38 10.69
CA GLU A 680 9.16 -41.87 9.45
C GLU A 680 9.57 -42.72 8.24
N GLN A 681 8.68 -42.82 7.25
CA GLN A 681 8.98 -43.48 5.99
C GLN A 681 10.09 -42.72 5.25
N LEU A 682 11.19 -43.40 4.98
CA LEU A 682 12.33 -42.83 4.27
C LEU A 682 11.98 -42.56 2.80
N PRO A 683 12.47 -41.43 2.22
CA PRO A 683 12.29 -41.17 0.80
C PRO A 683 13.02 -42.22 -0.03
N ARG A 684 12.48 -42.57 -1.20
CA ARG A 684 13.21 -43.42 -2.15
C ARG A 684 14.40 -42.68 -2.72
N TYR A 685 14.27 -41.37 -2.92
CA TYR A 685 15.29 -40.51 -3.51
C TYR A 685 15.56 -39.25 -2.68
N ILE A 686 16.84 -38.92 -2.52
CA ILE A 686 17.31 -37.64 -1.99
C ILE A 686 18.10 -36.92 -3.09
N VAL A 687 17.69 -35.70 -3.44
CA VAL A 687 18.17 -34.99 -4.64
C VAL A 687 18.70 -33.61 -4.28
N MET A 688 19.98 -33.33 -4.56
CA MET A 688 20.58 -32.04 -4.20
C MET A 688 21.78 -31.67 -5.08
N PRO A 689 22.16 -30.38 -5.15
CA PRO A 689 23.44 -29.98 -5.73
C PRO A 689 24.61 -30.60 -4.96
N LYS A 690 25.63 -31.09 -5.66
CA LYS A 690 26.83 -31.69 -5.03
C LYS A 690 27.52 -30.77 -4.02
N ILE A 691 27.48 -29.46 -4.27
CA ILE A 691 28.08 -28.46 -3.37
C ILE A 691 27.41 -28.40 -1.99
N LYS A 692 26.16 -28.88 -1.88
CA LYS A 692 25.35 -28.80 -0.65
C LYS A 692 25.68 -29.90 0.35
N ILE A 693 26.32 -30.99 -0.07
CA ILE A 693 26.69 -32.14 0.78
C ILE A 693 27.42 -31.66 2.05
N ASN A 694 28.36 -30.73 1.90
CA ASN A 694 29.17 -30.22 3.02
C ASN A 694 28.42 -29.25 3.97
N THR A 695 27.14 -28.98 3.71
CA THR A 695 26.32 -28.02 4.45
C THR A 695 25.01 -28.64 4.96
N LEU A 696 24.83 -29.95 4.79
CA LEU A 696 23.68 -30.67 5.33
C LEU A 696 23.73 -30.69 6.86
N GLU A 697 22.56 -30.81 7.49
CA GLU A 697 22.47 -31.14 8.90
C GLU A 697 23.09 -32.53 9.16
N ASP A 698 23.80 -32.67 10.28
CA ASP A 698 24.57 -33.87 10.62
C ASP A 698 23.70 -35.14 10.55
N ASP A 699 22.44 -35.07 10.99
CA ASP A 699 21.51 -36.19 11.00
C ASP A 699 21.12 -36.65 9.58
N ILE A 700 20.94 -35.72 8.64
CA ILE A 700 20.63 -36.04 7.24
C ILE A 700 21.86 -36.63 6.54
N GLN A 701 23.04 -36.08 6.82
CA GLN A 701 24.30 -36.59 6.26
C GLN A 701 24.55 -38.03 6.74
N LEU A 702 24.40 -38.30 8.05
CA LEU A 702 24.52 -39.64 8.61
C LEU A 702 23.52 -40.62 7.98
N LEU A 703 22.26 -40.18 7.81
CA LEU A 703 21.22 -40.98 7.16
C LEU A 703 21.61 -41.38 5.72
N ILE A 704 22.17 -40.44 4.94
CA ILE A 704 22.64 -40.69 3.58
C ILE A 704 23.78 -41.72 3.60
N ASP A 705 24.77 -41.53 4.47
CA ASP A 705 25.95 -42.39 4.54
C ASP A 705 25.62 -43.82 4.99
N GLU A 706 24.58 -44.01 5.83
CA GLU A 706 24.18 -45.32 6.34
C GLU A 706 23.19 -46.08 5.44
N LYS A 707 22.27 -45.37 4.76
CA LYS A 707 21.10 -46.00 4.14
C LYS A 707 20.93 -45.74 2.65
N TYR A 708 21.73 -44.85 2.06
CA TYR A 708 21.60 -44.50 0.65
C TYR A 708 22.87 -44.79 -0.13
N MET A 709 22.70 -45.05 -1.42
CA MET A 709 23.78 -45.15 -2.39
C MET A 709 23.61 -44.09 -3.47
N LEU A 710 24.71 -43.62 -4.05
CA LEU A 710 24.66 -42.70 -5.17
C LEU A 710 24.10 -43.42 -6.41
N ASP A 711 23.02 -42.91 -6.97
CA ASP A 711 22.35 -43.48 -8.14
C ASP A 711 23.12 -43.12 -9.43
N ASP A 712 23.13 -44.03 -10.40
CA ASP A 712 23.81 -43.89 -11.70
C ASP A 712 23.30 -42.69 -12.52
N ILE A 713 22.10 -42.16 -12.24
CA ILE A 713 21.60 -40.95 -12.90
C ILE A 713 22.27 -39.66 -12.39
N SER A 714 23.06 -39.73 -11.32
CA SER A 714 23.81 -38.58 -10.78
C SER A 714 24.77 -37.99 -11.82
N GLY A 715 25.06 -36.68 -11.68
CA GLY A 715 25.94 -35.94 -12.57
C GLY A 715 27.16 -35.35 -11.84
N ASP A 716 27.95 -34.52 -12.51
CA ASP A 716 29.12 -33.83 -11.95
C ASP A 716 28.76 -32.74 -10.94
N TYR A 717 27.54 -32.20 -11.00
CA TYR A 717 27.04 -31.10 -10.18
C TYR A 717 25.77 -31.43 -9.40
N ILE A 718 25.08 -32.52 -9.72
CA ILE A 718 23.88 -32.99 -9.01
C ILE A 718 24.10 -34.41 -8.46
N SER A 719 23.72 -34.60 -7.19
CA SER A 719 23.69 -35.92 -6.56
C SER A 719 22.25 -36.39 -6.45
N VAL A 720 22.01 -37.63 -6.89
CA VAL A 720 20.78 -38.37 -6.61
C VAL A 720 21.15 -39.57 -5.78
N TYR A 721 20.71 -39.59 -4.53
CA TYR A 721 20.89 -40.71 -3.63
C TYR A 721 19.63 -41.57 -3.65
N LYS A 722 19.79 -42.88 -3.81
CA LYS A 722 18.71 -43.86 -3.81
C LYS A 722 18.80 -44.73 -2.56
N LEU A 723 17.67 -44.95 -1.90
CA LEU A 723 17.58 -45.82 -0.72
C LEU A 723 18.05 -47.24 -1.07
N MET A 724 18.98 -47.78 -0.29
CA MET A 724 19.47 -49.16 -0.43
C MET A 724 18.33 -50.15 -0.13
N GLU A 725 18.31 -51.26 -0.85
CA GLU A 725 17.30 -52.33 -0.68
C GLU A 725 17.55 -53.22 0.53
#